data_AF-A0A0A5HWX2-F1
#
_entry.id   AF-A0A0A5HWX2-F1
#
_cell.length_a   1.000
_cell.length_b   1.000
_cell.length_c   1.000
_cell.angle_alpha   90.00
_cell.angle_beta   90.00
_cell.angle_gamma   90.00
#
_symmetry.space_group_name_H-M   'P 1'
#
loop_
_entity.id
_entity.type
_entity.pdbx_description
1 polymer ?
#
loop_
_entity_poly.entity_id
_entity_poly.type
_entity_poly.pdbx_seq_one_letter_code
_entity_poly.pdbx_strand_id
1 'polypeptide(L)'
;MIKKTTLVCLSAAQLMACGGGSSGSDTPQAPPTSRTVQVVDGYLENATVCVDRNLDNRCAPNEFIEGATDSMGRIEVGAADANYPLIANIIAGETKDSDQIALASKSYQMIAPAKINTINPFTSIAHLSGKSLEQIAADLNLPADVLTGNFVANRSTSIDAAISHLIARSITRDFPPALSDATAADLQATMMAYKDKADELANQLDIHELNKRVLHQAPDGSVSSDNQMVANLSDYLENNGEFQVTPLSKDDESTRANFDGTHVAGSFVGAAQRAYTTENNQLVLDATDSSSARTYQFIYLSHHLSVSYESSSKTYQVWTHKDLSSGYDLVISDDLLRSQTLTLLRSSINSADQGDLELVTLSFAKEGNQVSVDFADATPDVMATWTIESAPDVPDVIRIDPPEGSKAPTIRLGIMEDAAQHWLARDLSLNGNYALVLNDTNLANTLFDFWRTRNDRFLQGHYTLADTVKGSEFAYFPMTNSLESDDVITAYQFKDDNVLCEADYSSNWVCDFNYSTLFNDMRLSHKGTYDFNFRRSNQFFIGLNQDNYPSIWLRDTPNRNITLERGWFVGKQWYWVRDINSDANSGPKPTMVSLNFRNATEVEITAPNAEPFTASWHIRPFVDDSRSFTSVYIELPEDKRSIESLRGEDMIQFGVMASADDALVIEMTSTLTIARENLLLRSKDLAEYMVERWQAN
;
A
#
# COMPACT_ATOMS: atom_id res chain seq x y z
N MET A 1 27.75 -54.66 -4.99
CA MET A 1 29.18 -55.00 -4.75
C MET A 1 30.00 -53.72 -4.78
N ILE A 2 31.07 -53.67 -3.98
CA ILE A 2 32.06 -52.57 -3.79
C ILE A 2 31.56 -51.48 -2.83
N LYS A 3 32.23 -51.07 -1.74
CA LYS A 3 33.14 -51.69 -0.74
C LYS A 3 33.14 -50.68 0.43
N LYS A 4 32.84 -51.11 1.66
CA LYS A 4 32.99 -50.31 2.88
C LYS A 4 34.46 -50.26 3.27
N THR A 5 34.97 -49.11 3.70
CA THR A 5 36.26 -49.02 4.40
C THR A 5 36.17 -48.02 5.53
N THR A 6 36.16 -48.56 6.74
CA THR A 6 36.25 -47.89 8.04
C THR A 6 37.68 -47.42 8.26
N LEU A 7 37.88 -46.18 8.73
CA LEU A 7 39.14 -45.79 9.37
C LEU A 7 38.85 -45.01 10.64
N VAL A 8 39.18 -45.64 11.77
CA VAL A 8 39.18 -45.08 13.12
C VAL A 8 40.56 -44.49 13.37
N CYS A 9 40.65 -43.22 13.78
CA CYS A 9 41.85 -42.67 14.40
C CYS A 9 41.47 -41.96 15.71
N LEU A 10 41.89 -42.62 16.79
CA LEU A 10 41.90 -42.17 18.18
C LEU A 10 43.07 -41.20 18.37
N SER A 11 42.85 -40.01 18.93
CA SER A 11 43.93 -39.16 19.44
C SER A 11 43.41 -38.28 20.56
N ALA A 12 43.87 -38.55 21.77
CA ALA A 12 43.59 -37.79 22.97
C ALA A 12 44.84 -37.01 23.42
N ALA A 13 44.59 -35.87 24.06
CA ALA A 13 45.50 -35.05 24.88
C ALA A 13 46.50 -34.17 24.08
N GLN A 14 46.85 -32.94 24.46
CA GLN A 14 46.94 -32.32 25.78
C GLN A 14 46.71 -30.80 25.67
N LEU A 15 45.98 -30.24 26.63
CA LEU A 15 46.01 -28.81 26.94
C LEU A 15 47.38 -28.46 27.55
N MET A 16 48.06 -27.45 26.98
CA MET A 16 49.13 -26.74 27.68
C MET A 16 48.66 -25.30 27.94
N ALA A 17 48.50 -25.01 29.22
CA ALA A 17 48.43 -23.68 29.77
C ALA A 17 49.80 -23.00 29.66
N CYS A 18 49.80 -21.73 29.27
CA CYS A 18 50.87 -20.80 29.62
C CYS A 18 50.23 -19.60 30.31
N GLY A 19 50.44 -19.51 31.62
CA GLY A 19 50.06 -18.37 32.43
C GLY A 19 51.01 -17.19 32.24
N GLY A 20 50.42 -16.00 32.20
CA GLY A 20 51.08 -14.73 32.46
C GLY A 20 50.16 -13.94 33.36
N GLY A 21 50.47 -13.90 34.65
CA GLY A 21 49.62 -13.30 35.68
C GLY A 21 49.55 -11.78 35.57
N SER A 22 48.34 -11.25 35.60
CA SER A 22 48.02 -9.94 36.15
C SER A 22 46.74 -10.10 36.95
N SER A 23 46.81 -9.77 38.23
CA SER A 23 45.71 -9.77 39.18
C SER A 23 44.60 -8.81 38.72
N GLY A 24 43.53 -9.37 38.14
CA GLY A 24 42.29 -8.67 37.84
C GLY A 24 41.14 -9.53 38.33
N SER A 25 40.34 -8.98 39.24
CA SER A 25 39.14 -9.56 39.84
C SER A 25 38.21 -10.24 38.82
N ASP A 26 37.80 -11.48 39.11
CA ASP A 26 36.62 -12.11 38.51
C ASP A 26 35.40 -11.24 38.81
N THR A 27 35.03 -10.39 37.86
CA THR A 27 33.68 -9.84 37.78
C THR A 27 32.81 -10.86 37.05
N PRO A 28 31.71 -11.32 37.67
CA PRO A 28 30.72 -12.15 36.96
C PRO A 28 30.25 -11.42 35.71
N GLN A 29 30.36 -12.08 34.55
CA GLN A 29 29.77 -11.57 33.31
C GLN A 29 28.26 -11.42 33.54
N ALA A 30 27.76 -10.19 33.40
CA ALA A 30 26.35 -9.88 33.58
C ALA A 30 25.50 -10.79 32.65
N PRO A 31 24.35 -11.32 33.13
CA PRO A 31 23.46 -12.11 32.28
C PRO A 31 23.09 -11.30 31.02
N PRO A 32 22.92 -11.96 29.86
CA PRO A 32 22.53 -11.27 28.63
C PRO A 32 21.22 -10.51 28.87
N THR A 33 21.22 -9.22 28.53
CA THR A 33 20.08 -8.30 28.74
C THR A 33 18.96 -8.51 27.72
N SER A 34 19.27 -9.17 26.60
CA SER A 34 18.34 -9.53 25.52
C SER A 34 18.57 -10.96 25.05
N ARG A 35 17.60 -11.48 24.30
CA ARG A 35 17.66 -12.75 23.58
C ARG A 35 17.16 -12.54 22.15
N THR A 36 17.80 -13.21 21.19
CA THR A 36 17.34 -13.22 19.80
C THR A 36 16.19 -14.20 19.64
N VAL A 37 15.07 -13.73 19.09
CA VAL A 37 13.93 -14.55 18.68
C VAL A 37 13.84 -14.55 17.16
N GLN A 38 13.48 -15.68 16.57
CA GLN A 38 13.38 -15.85 15.12
C GLN A 38 11.94 -16.20 14.71
N VAL A 39 11.35 -15.37 13.86
CA VAL A 39 10.03 -15.61 13.25
C VAL A 39 10.23 -16.35 11.93
N VAL A 40 9.59 -17.52 11.78
CA VAL A 40 9.91 -18.43 10.68
C VAL A 40 8.73 -19.27 10.18
N ASP A 41 8.45 -19.19 8.88
CA ASP A 41 7.76 -20.16 8.04
C ASP A 41 8.49 -20.32 6.70
N GLY A 42 8.88 -19.22 6.06
CA GLY A 42 10.21 -18.87 5.57
C GLY A 42 10.84 -17.81 6.49
N TYR A 43 11.98 -17.20 6.18
CA TYR A 43 12.41 -16.03 6.95
C TYR A 43 11.46 -14.87 6.69
N LEU A 44 10.83 -14.36 7.76
CA LEU A 44 9.86 -13.27 7.70
C LEU A 44 10.53 -11.97 8.14
N GLU A 45 10.89 -11.14 7.16
CA GLU A 45 11.49 -9.81 7.34
C GLU A 45 10.41 -8.73 7.51
N ASN A 46 10.66 -7.73 8.35
CA ASN A 46 9.72 -6.64 8.67
C ASN A 46 8.41 -7.09 9.37
N ALA A 47 8.36 -8.29 9.95
CA ALA A 47 7.30 -8.65 10.90
C ALA A 47 7.51 -7.94 12.24
N THR A 48 6.43 -7.44 12.86
CA THR A 48 6.47 -6.85 14.21
C THR A 48 6.18 -7.92 15.26
N VAL A 49 6.70 -7.75 16.48
CA VAL A 49 6.51 -8.72 17.57
C VAL A 49 5.99 -8.02 18.82
N CYS A 50 5.01 -8.63 19.49
CA CYS A 50 4.50 -8.18 20.77
C CYS A 50 4.67 -9.25 21.85
N VAL A 51 4.73 -8.81 23.10
CA VAL A 51 4.87 -9.63 24.29
C VAL A 51 3.50 -9.75 24.95
N ASP A 52 2.89 -10.93 24.91
CA ASP A 52 1.56 -11.17 25.50
C ASP A 52 1.69 -11.28 27.04
N ARG A 53 1.72 -10.13 27.72
CA ARG A 53 1.98 -10.07 29.16
C ARG A 53 0.74 -10.39 29.98
N ASN A 54 -0.44 -10.14 29.41
CA ASN A 54 -1.74 -10.36 30.06
C ASN A 54 -2.33 -11.76 29.76
N LEU A 55 -1.71 -12.52 28.84
CA LEU A 55 -2.08 -13.87 28.43
C LEU A 55 -3.46 -13.95 27.75
N ASP A 56 -3.84 -12.91 27.00
CA ASP A 56 -5.10 -12.86 26.25
C ASP A 56 -4.96 -13.24 24.77
N ASN A 57 -3.76 -13.62 24.33
CA ASN A 57 -3.38 -13.95 22.96
C ASN A 57 -3.65 -12.81 21.96
N ARG A 58 -3.54 -11.55 22.40
CA ARG A 58 -3.68 -10.35 21.55
C ARG A 58 -2.50 -9.43 21.76
N CYS A 59 -2.21 -8.62 20.76
CA CYS A 59 -1.24 -7.54 20.90
C CYS A 59 -1.95 -6.27 21.34
N ALA A 60 -1.72 -5.84 22.59
CA ALA A 60 -2.07 -4.48 22.99
C ALA A 60 -1.01 -3.48 22.48
N PRO A 61 -1.37 -2.20 22.23
CA PRO A 61 -0.41 -1.20 21.75
C PRO A 61 0.85 -1.03 22.62
N ASN A 62 0.76 -1.28 23.93
CA ASN A 62 1.88 -1.21 24.88
C ASN A 62 2.68 -2.53 25.01
N GLU A 63 2.34 -3.55 24.22
CA GLU A 63 2.99 -4.86 24.24
C GLU A 63 3.98 -5.06 23.10
N PHE A 64 3.99 -4.19 22.11
CA PHE A 64 4.92 -4.24 21.00
C PHE A 64 6.37 -4.01 21.43
N ILE A 65 7.25 -4.79 20.83
CA ILE A 65 8.70 -4.62 20.90
C ILE A 65 9.08 -3.58 19.84
N GLU A 66 10.02 -2.70 20.19
CA GLU A 66 10.52 -1.69 19.26
C GLU A 66 11.28 -2.35 18.09
N GLY A 67 10.99 -1.90 16.87
CA GLY A 67 11.59 -2.40 15.64
C GLY A 67 10.82 -3.57 15.02
N ALA A 68 11.41 -4.13 13.96
CA ALA A 68 10.87 -5.26 13.23
C ALA A 68 11.97 -6.32 13.02
N THR A 69 11.55 -7.50 12.60
CA THR A 69 12.45 -8.61 12.27
C THR A 69 13.36 -8.27 11.08
N ASP A 70 14.62 -8.73 11.14
CA ASP A 70 15.59 -8.56 10.06
C ASP A 70 15.35 -9.53 8.88
N SER A 71 16.18 -9.44 7.82
CA SER A 71 16.16 -10.35 6.65
C SER A 71 16.27 -11.85 6.94
N MET A 72 16.64 -12.23 8.17
CA MET A 72 16.70 -13.61 8.66
C MET A 72 15.55 -13.91 9.64
N GLY A 73 14.54 -13.04 9.73
CA GLY A 73 13.42 -13.15 10.65
C GLY A 73 13.76 -12.89 12.11
N ARG A 74 14.89 -12.23 12.43
CA ARG A 74 15.37 -12.11 13.81
C ARG A 74 15.01 -10.77 14.44
N ILE A 75 14.64 -10.78 15.71
CA ILE A 75 14.43 -9.59 16.55
C ILE A 75 15.00 -9.81 17.95
N GLU A 76 15.49 -8.76 18.58
CA GLU A 76 15.98 -8.80 19.96
C GLU A 76 14.84 -8.56 20.96
N VAL A 77 14.70 -9.47 21.91
CA VAL A 77 13.68 -9.41 22.96
C VAL A 77 14.33 -9.27 24.32
N GLY A 78 13.85 -8.34 25.15
CA GLY A 78 14.34 -8.16 26.51
C GLY A 78 14.28 -9.47 27.32
N ALA A 79 15.31 -9.72 28.14
CA ALA A 79 15.39 -10.97 28.91
C ALA A 79 14.16 -11.20 29.81
N ALA A 80 13.59 -10.12 30.36
CA ALA A 80 12.37 -10.16 31.17
C ALA A 80 11.14 -10.58 30.35
N ASP A 81 11.03 -10.07 29.13
CA ASP A 81 9.83 -10.20 28.29
C ASP A 81 9.65 -11.60 27.73
N ALA A 82 10.71 -12.30 27.38
CA ALA A 82 10.52 -13.63 26.83
C ALA A 82 10.31 -14.74 27.89
N ASN A 83 9.93 -14.34 29.12
CA ASN A 83 9.20 -15.20 30.06
C ASN A 83 7.68 -15.23 29.77
N TYR A 84 7.22 -14.43 28.82
CA TYR A 84 5.85 -14.40 28.33
C TYR A 84 5.78 -14.98 26.91
N PRO A 85 4.60 -15.42 26.45
CA PRO A 85 4.39 -15.73 25.04
C PRO A 85 4.70 -14.51 24.15
N LEU A 86 5.14 -14.79 22.94
CA LEU A 86 5.45 -13.77 21.94
C LEU A 86 4.59 -13.98 20.71
N ILE A 87 3.97 -12.91 20.22
CA ILE A 87 3.13 -12.92 19.02
C ILE A 87 3.87 -12.16 17.93
N ALA A 88 4.09 -12.80 16.79
CA ALA A 88 4.54 -12.15 15.57
C ALA A 88 3.33 -11.75 14.72
N ASN A 89 3.35 -10.53 14.20
CA ASN A 89 2.37 -10.00 13.26
C ASN A 89 3.03 -9.92 11.89
N ILE A 90 2.52 -10.72 10.96
CA ILE A 90 2.86 -10.66 9.55
C ILE A 90 1.84 -9.74 8.91
N ILE A 91 2.32 -8.69 8.26
CA ILE A 91 1.48 -7.62 7.73
C ILE A 91 1.51 -7.70 6.20
N ALA A 92 0.34 -7.88 5.60
CA ALA A 92 0.18 -7.89 4.15
C ALA A 92 0.72 -6.59 3.54
N GLY A 93 1.50 -6.70 2.47
CA GLY A 93 2.09 -5.55 1.79
C GLY A 93 3.25 -4.88 2.54
N GLU A 94 3.71 -5.42 3.67
CA GLU A 94 4.86 -4.89 4.43
C GLU A 94 5.91 -5.96 4.76
N THR A 95 5.46 -7.09 5.32
CA THR A 95 6.34 -8.20 5.70
C THR A 95 6.80 -8.97 4.46
N LYS A 96 8.08 -9.33 4.38
CA LYS A 96 8.63 -10.11 3.28
C LYS A 96 8.95 -11.54 3.73
N ASP A 97 8.36 -12.52 3.06
CA ASP A 97 8.70 -13.93 3.23
C ASP A 97 9.82 -14.31 2.24
N SER A 98 10.91 -14.90 2.74
CA SER A 98 12.03 -15.34 1.92
C SER A 98 11.71 -16.43 0.90
N ASP A 99 10.58 -17.14 1.07
CA ASP A 99 10.10 -18.12 0.08
C ASP A 99 9.32 -17.47 -1.06
N GLN A 100 9.11 -16.15 -1.00
CA GLN A 100 8.32 -15.38 -1.96
C GLN A 100 9.10 -14.15 -2.46
N ILE A 101 8.78 -13.70 -3.67
CA ILE A 101 9.35 -12.47 -4.23
C ILE A 101 8.59 -11.24 -3.72
N ALA A 102 7.27 -11.39 -3.57
CA ALA A 102 6.42 -10.34 -3.05
C ALA A 102 6.52 -10.20 -1.54
N LEU A 103 6.06 -9.05 -1.08
CA LEU A 103 5.59 -8.91 0.30
C LEU A 103 4.41 -9.86 0.51
N ALA A 104 4.21 -10.30 1.74
CA ALA A 104 3.12 -11.18 2.12
C ALA A 104 1.80 -10.65 1.56
N SER A 105 1.02 -11.51 0.91
CA SER A 105 -0.30 -11.16 0.37
C SER A 105 -1.41 -11.25 1.41
N LYS A 106 -1.09 -11.73 2.61
CA LYS A 106 -2.03 -11.95 3.71
C LYS A 106 -1.44 -11.52 5.04
N SER A 107 -2.23 -10.82 5.85
CA SER A 107 -1.92 -10.56 7.25
C SER A 107 -2.31 -11.75 8.13
N TYR A 108 -1.41 -12.19 9.00
CA TYR A 108 -1.68 -13.25 9.97
C TYR A 108 -0.80 -13.10 11.21
N GLN A 109 -1.22 -13.76 12.29
CA GLN A 109 -0.46 -13.81 13.54
C GLN A 109 0.05 -15.21 13.84
N MET A 110 1.26 -15.30 14.39
CA MET A 110 1.81 -16.53 14.96
C MET A 110 2.22 -16.29 16.41
N ILE A 111 2.17 -17.31 17.24
CA ILE A 111 2.52 -17.22 18.67
C ILE A 111 3.53 -18.29 19.07
N ALA A 112 4.43 -17.95 19.97
CA ALA A 112 5.31 -18.91 20.64
C ALA A 112 5.05 -18.92 22.14
N PRO A 113 5.03 -20.10 22.79
CA PRO A 113 5.03 -20.20 24.23
C PRO A 113 6.25 -19.48 24.84
N ALA A 114 6.11 -19.08 26.10
CA ALA A 114 7.20 -18.49 26.86
C ALA A 114 8.50 -19.32 26.77
N LYS A 115 9.64 -18.63 26.66
CA LYS A 115 11.00 -19.20 26.59
C LYS A 115 11.35 -19.97 25.32
N ILE A 116 10.46 -20.03 24.34
CA ILE A 116 10.78 -20.53 23.01
C ILE A 116 11.36 -19.38 22.17
N ASN A 117 12.49 -19.62 21.49
CA ASN A 117 13.20 -18.60 20.71
C ASN A 117 12.78 -18.55 19.25
N THR A 118 11.79 -19.34 18.85
CA THR A 118 11.26 -19.37 17.49
C THR A 118 9.75 -19.16 17.51
N ILE A 119 9.25 -18.23 16.71
CA ILE A 119 7.82 -18.05 16.46
C ILE A 119 7.54 -18.66 15.10
N ASN A 120 6.81 -19.78 15.07
CA ASN A 120 6.49 -20.50 13.84
C ASN A 120 5.13 -21.21 13.95
N PRO A 121 4.64 -21.86 12.89
CA PRO A 121 3.32 -22.49 12.91
C PRO A 121 3.19 -23.63 13.93
N PHE A 122 4.27 -24.39 14.15
CA PHE A 122 4.29 -25.49 15.13
C PHE A 122 4.21 -24.96 16.57
N THR A 123 4.95 -23.89 16.90
CA THR A 123 4.87 -23.25 18.22
C THR A 123 3.51 -22.63 18.45
N SER A 124 2.91 -22.09 17.39
CA SER A 124 1.58 -21.48 17.46
C SER A 124 0.51 -22.52 17.74
N ILE A 125 0.49 -23.61 16.97
CA ILE A 125 -0.47 -24.70 17.18
C ILE A 125 -0.26 -25.33 18.55
N ALA A 126 0.98 -25.56 18.99
CA ALA A 126 1.28 -26.06 20.34
C ALA A 126 0.66 -25.17 21.43
N HIS A 127 0.87 -23.85 21.33
CA HIS A 127 0.32 -22.87 22.28
C HIS A 127 -1.21 -22.86 22.26
N LEU A 128 -1.81 -22.74 21.08
CA LEU A 128 -3.27 -22.64 20.89
C LEU A 128 -3.99 -23.93 21.29
N SER A 129 -3.37 -25.10 21.07
CA SER A 129 -3.95 -26.39 21.45
C SER A 129 -3.63 -26.80 22.90
N GLY A 130 -2.82 -26.02 23.62
CA GLY A 130 -2.32 -26.39 24.95
C GLY A 130 -1.47 -27.66 24.98
N LYS A 131 -0.87 -28.05 23.84
CA LYS A 131 0.01 -29.23 23.73
C LYS A 131 1.47 -28.80 23.89
N SER A 132 2.31 -29.69 24.39
CA SER A 132 3.75 -29.46 24.35
C SER A 132 4.29 -29.63 22.93
N LEU A 133 5.42 -28.99 22.63
CA LEU A 133 6.08 -29.13 21.33
C LEU A 133 6.53 -30.58 21.07
N GLU A 134 6.86 -31.34 22.10
CA GLU A 134 7.17 -32.77 22.00
C GLU A 134 5.94 -33.59 21.60
N GLN A 135 4.75 -33.21 22.06
CA GLN A 135 3.50 -33.85 21.64
C GLN A 135 3.19 -33.53 20.18
N ILE A 136 3.34 -32.27 19.76
CA ILE A 136 3.18 -31.90 18.34
C ILE A 136 4.20 -32.64 17.47
N ALA A 137 5.46 -32.72 17.90
CA ALA A 137 6.51 -33.45 17.21
C ALA A 137 6.20 -34.95 17.08
N ALA A 138 5.68 -35.57 18.16
CA ALA A 138 5.25 -36.95 18.16
C ALA A 138 4.06 -37.20 17.22
N ASP A 139 3.06 -36.31 17.24
CA ASP A 139 1.88 -36.38 16.36
C ASP A 139 2.30 -36.31 14.88
N LEU A 140 3.30 -35.50 14.56
CA LEU A 140 3.84 -35.37 13.20
C LEU A 140 4.90 -36.42 12.86
N ASN A 141 5.37 -37.22 13.81
CA ASN A 141 6.53 -38.09 13.62
C ASN A 141 7.77 -37.33 13.09
N LEU A 142 8.08 -36.18 13.69
CA LEU A 142 9.24 -35.33 13.39
C LEU A 142 10.06 -35.09 14.67
N PRO A 143 11.37 -34.80 14.57
CA PRO A 143 12.17 -34.43 15.74
C PRO A 143 11.75 -33.07 16.33
N ALA A 144 11.59 -32.99 17.65
CA ALA A 144 11.13 -31.76 18.32
C ALA A 144 12.12 -30.59 18.19
N ASP A 145 13.41 -30.87 18.08
CA ASP A 145 14.46 -29.88 17.84
C ASP A 145 14.41 -29.28 16.42
N VAL A 146 13.85 -30.01 15.44
CA VAL A 146 13.57 -29.46 14.11
C VAL A 146 12.43 -28.45 14.17
N LEU A 147 11.34 -28.76 14.90
CA LEU A 147 10.16 -27.87 14.99
C LEU A 147 10.40 -26.60 15.81
N THR A 148 11.37 -26.63 16.72
CA THR A 148 11.78 -25.50 17.58
C THR A 148 13.06 -24.80 17.11
N GLY A 149 13.65 -25.31 16.03
CA GLY A 149 14.87 -24.79 15.43
C GLY A 149 14.61 -24.02 14.15
N ASN A 150 15.70 -23.59 13.52
CA ASN A 150 15.67 -22.94 12.21
C ASN A 150 15.64 -24.01 11.10
N PHE A 151 14.48 -24.60 10.85
CA PHE A 151 14.30 -25.61 9.79
C PHE A 151 14.59 -25.04 8.40
N VAL A 152 14.38 -23.73 8.18
CA VAL A 152 14.71 -23.04 6.93
C VAL A 152 16.21 -23.16 6.61
N ALA A 153 17.11 -23.00 7.58
CA ALA A 153 18.56 -23.13 7.34
C ALA A 153 18.98 -24.54 6.92
N ASN A 154 18.28 -25.56 7.42
CA ASN A 154 18.64 -26.97 7.22
C ASN A 154 17.84 -27.66 6.11
N ARG A 155 16.86 -26.98 5.50
CA ARG A 155 15.91 -27.53 4.53
C ARG A 155 16.57 -28.21 3.32
N SER A 156 17.77 -27.78 2.92
CA SER A 156 18.49 -28.37 1.78
C SER A 156 19.31 -29.60 2.13
N THR A 157 19.42 -29.96 3.42
CA THR A 157 20.33 -31.01 3.91
C THR A 157 19.68 -32.02 4.86
N SER A 158 18.48 -31.73 5.36
CA SER A 158 17.69 -32.62 6.23
C SER A 158 16.28 -32.77 5.68
N ILE A 159 15.84 -34.00 5.44
CA ILE A 159 14.49 -34.28 4.95
C ILE A 159 13.43 -33.86 5.96
N ASP A 160 13.69 -34.04 7.25
CA ASP A 160 12.79 -33.60 8.32
C ASP A 160 12.65 -32.07 8.31
N ALA A 161 13.75 -31.34 8.10
CA ALA A 161 13.71 -29.89 7.99
C ALA A 161 12.99 -29.42 6.72
N ALA A 162 13.14 -30.13 5.60
CA ALA A 162 12.42 -29.85 4.36
C ALA A 162 10.91 -30.09 4.50
N ILE A 163 10.52 -31.17 5.17
CA ILE A 163 9.11 -31.48 5.48
C ILE A 163 8.54 -30.41 6.44
N SER A 164 9.27 -30.07 7.52
CA SER A 164 8.85 -29.00 8.44
C SER A 164 8.70 -27.66 7.73
N HIS A 165 9.63 -27.32 6.84
CA HIS A 165 9.57 -26.11 6.03
C HIS A 165 8.34 -26.10 5.10
N LEU A 166 8.12 -27.20 4.37
CA LEU A 166 6.96 -27.37 3.50
C LEU A 166 5.64 -27.21 4.26
N ILE A 167 5.51 -27.85 5.42
CA ILE A 167 4.28 -27.75 6.22
C ILE A 167 4.11 -26.33 6.74
N ALA A 168 5.17 -25.73 7.29
CA ALA A 168 5.13 -24.40 7.89
C ALA A 168 4.65 -23.34 6.88
N ARG A 169 5.27 -23.25 5.70
CA ARG A 169 4.86 -22.27 4.67
C ARG A 169 3.49 -22.55 4.06
N SER A 170 3.02 -23.79 4.12
CA SER A 170 1.70 -24.15 3.56
C SER A 170 0.58 -23.76 4.53
N ILE A 171 0.75 -24.08 5.81
CA ILE A 171 -0.29 -23.90 6.83
C ILE A 171 -0.49 -22.45 7.26
N THR A 172 0.51 -21.57 7.12
CA THR A 172 0.36 -20.15 7.48
C THR A 172 -0.71 -19.43 6.68
N ARG A 173 -1.06 -19.97 5.52
CA ARG A 173 -2.16 -19.50 4.67
C ARG A 173 -3.52 -19.73 5.31
N ASP A 174 -3.60 -20.67 6.25
CA ASP A 174 -4.80 -20.98 7.04
C ASP A 174 -4.82 -20.23 8.39
N PHE A 175 -3.75 -19.51 8.75
CA PHE A 175 -3.74 -18.68 9.96
C PHE A 175 -4.56 -17.41 9.77
N PRO A 176 -5.34 -16.99 10.77
CA PRO A 176 -6.13 -15.77 10.70
C PRO A 176 -5.30 -14.50 10.99
N PRO A 177 -5.82 -13.30 10.61
CA PRO A 177 -5.26 -12.01 10.99
C PRO A 177 -5.12 -11.82 12.50
N ALA A 178 -6.07 -12.36 13.28
CA ALA A 178 -6.06 -12.33 14.74
C ALA A 178 -6.16 -13.74 15.31
N LEU A 179 -5.31 -14.08 16.28
CA LEU A 179 -5.29 -15.41 16.91
C LEU A 179 -6.62 -15.78 17.60
N SER A 180 -7.46 -14.79 17.97
CA SER A 180 -8.80 -15.04 18.51
C SER A 180 -9.76 -15.71 17.54
N ASP A 181 -9.46 -15.64 16.25
CA ASP A 181 -10.30 -16.17 15.18
C ASP A 181 -9.83 -17.58 14.75
N ALA A 182 -8.74 -18.08 15.36
CA ALA A 182 -8.16 -19.38 15.06
C ALA A 182 -8.87 -20.50 15.82
N THR A 183 -9.22 -21.57 15.12
CA THR A 183 -9.65 -22.83 15.72
C THR A 183 -8.45 -23.78 15.81
N ALA A 184 -7.89 -23.94 17.01
CA ALA A 184 -6.71 -24.79 17.24
C ALA A 184 -6.91 -26.23 16.73
N ALA A 185 -8.14 -26.75 16.80
CA ALA A 185 -8.49 -28.08 16.32
C ALA A 185 -8.41 -28.19 14.79
N ASP A 186 -8.86 -27.17 14.05
CA ASP A 186 -8.87 -27.19 12.59
C ASP A 186 -7.45 -27.02 12.06
N LEU A 187 -6.68 -26.06 12.62
CA LEU A 187 -5.26 -25.92 12.29
C LEU A 187 -4.48 -27.21 12.56
N GLN A 188 -4.77 -27.91 13.67
CA GLN A 188 -4.14 -29.18 13.96
C GLN A 188 -4.54 -30.28 12.96
N ALA A 189 -5.81 -30.34 12.56
CA ALA A 189 -6.29 -31.29 11.55
C ALA A 189 -5.62 -31.06 10.19
N THR A 190 -5.57 -29.80 9.73
CA THR A 190 -4.90 -29.41 8.49
C THR A 190 -3.40 -29.71 8.55
N MET A 191 -2.73 -29.44 9.68
CA MET A 191 -1.31 -29.77 9.86
C MET A 191 -1.01 -31.26 9.69
N MET A 192 -1.88 -32.13 10.23
CA MET A 192 -1.74 -33.58 10.04
C MET A 192 -1.96 -33.99 8.58
N ALA A 193 -2.97 -33.43 7.91
CA ALA A 193 -3.23 -33.71 6.49
C ALA A 193 -2.05 -33.25 5.60
N TYR A 194 -1.46 -32.10 5.89
CA TYR A 194 -0.26 -31.62 5.21
C TYR A 194 0.96 -32.49 5.49
N LYS A 195 1.09 -33.03 6.71
CA LYS A 195 2.16 -33.98 7.03
C LYS A 195 2.04 -35.27 6.21
N ASP A 196 0.84 -35.84 6.13
CA ASP A 196 0.61 -37.04 5.32
C ASP A 196 0.98 -36.81 3.85
N LYS A 197 0.61 -35.65 3.29
CA LYS A 197 0.97 -35.29 1.92
C LYS A 197 2.47 -35.00 1.74
N ALA A 198 3.10 -34.34 2.71
CA ALA A 198 4.53 -34.06 2.68
C ALA A 198 5.36 -35.36 2.70
N ASP A 199 4.96 -36.36 3.48
CA ASP A 199 5.58 -37.69 3.49
C ASP A 199 5.42 -38.41 2.15
N GLU A 200 4.23 -38.32 1.54
CA GLU A 200 3.98 -38.88 0.21
C GLU A 200 4.95 -38.27 -0.82
N LEU A 201 5.08 -36.94 -0.85
CA LEU A 201 5.97 -36.21 -1.76
C LEU A 201 7.45 -36.48 -1.48
N ALA A 202 7.85 -36.56 -0.21
CA ALA A 202 9.23 -36.86 0.19
C ALA A 202 9.69 -38.26 -0.27
N ASN A 203 8.76 -39.18 -0.53
CA ASN A 203 9.06 -40.49 -1.11
C ASN A 203 9.16 -40.47 -2.65
N GLN A 204 8.65 -39.42 -3.29
CA GLN A 204 8.58 -39.30 -4.76
C GLN A 204 9.60 -38.30 -5.33
N LEU A 205 9.94 -37.28 -4.56
CA LEU A 205 10.77 -36.15 -4.96
C LEU A 205 12.08 -36.11 -4.18
N ASP A 206 13.12 -35.54 -4.78
CA ASP A 206 14.31 -35.17 -4.01
C ASP A 206 14.05 -33.94 -3.14
N ILE A 207 15.00 -33.66 -2.24
CA ILE A 207 14.88 -32.56 -1.28
C ILE A 207 14.81 -31.19 -1.95
N HIS A 208 15.40 -30.99 -3.13
CA HIS A 208 15.37 -29.72 -3.84
C HIS A 208 14.00 -29.49 -4.48
N GLU A 209 13.41 -30.53 -5.09
CA GLU A 209 12.06 -30.47 -5.65
C GLU A 209 11.00 -30.37 -4.57
N LEU A 210 11.19 -31.01 -3.41
CA LEU A 210 10.29 -30.86 -2.26
C LEU A 210 10.29 -29.42 -1.73
N ASN A 211 11.47 -28.81 -1.63
CA ASN A 211 11.63 -27.41 -1.20
C ASN A 211 11.02 -26.39 -2.16
N LYS A 212 10.56 -26.80 -3.34
CA LYS A 212 9.79 -25.93 -4.26
C LYS A 212 8.28 -26.04 -4.07
N ARG A 213 7.76 -26.98 -3.28
CA ARG A 213 6.31 -27.27 -3.19
C ARG A 213 5.55 -26.42 -2.20
N VAL A 214 4.25 -26.25 -2.39
CA VAL A 214 3.31 -25.77 -1.36
C VAL A 214 2.11 -26.71 -1.33
N LEU A 215 1.50 -26.86 -0.16
CA LEU A 215 0.33 -27.69 0.04
C LEU A 215 -0.93 -26.86 0.18
N HIS A 216 -2.03 -27.39 -0.30
CA HIS A 216 -3.34 -26.76 -0.28
C HIS A 216 -4.38 -27.81 0.08
N GLN A 217 -5.27 -27.51 1.03
CA GLN A 217 -6.42 -28.36 1.34
C GLN A 217 -7.68 -27.81 0.67
N ALA A 218 -8.36 -28.62 -0.13
CA ALA A 218 -9.65 -28.28 -0.70
C ALA A 218 -10.78 -28.44 0.35
N PRO A 219 -11.98 -27.84 0.14
CA PRO A 219 -13.10 -27.96 1.08
C PRO A 219 -13.58 -29.39 1.35
N ASP A 220 -13.30 -30.33 0.44
CA ASP A 220 -13.59 -31.76 0.62
C ASP A 220 -12.55 -32.50 1.50
N GLY A 221 -11.53 -31.77 1.98
CA GLY A 221 -10.44 -32.26 2.82
C GLY A 221 -9.26 -32.84 2.04
N SER A 222 -9.34 -32.95 0.71
CA SER A 222 -8.23 -33.45 -0.11
C SER A 222 -7.06 -32.46 -0.14
N VAL A 223 -5.83 -32.98 -0.18
CA VAL A 223 -4.61 -32.16 -0.19
C VAL A 223 -3.88 -32.29 -1.53
N SER A 224 -3.70 -31.17 -2.20
CA SER A 224 -2.90 -31.04 -3.43
C SER A 224 -1.55 -30.38 -3.16
N SER A 225 -0.68 -30.36 -4.16
CA SER A 225 0.62 -29.68 -4.07
C SER A 225 0.96 -28.94 -5.36
N ASP A 226 1.39 -27.69 -5.23
CA ASP A 226 1.80 -26.83 -6.33
C ASP A 226 3.28 -26.45 -6.21
N ASN A 227 3.85 -25.84 -7.25
CA ASN A 227 5.20 -25.26 -7.20
C ASN A 227 5.09 -23.78 -6.79
N GLN A 228 5.69 -23.41 -5.65
CA GLN A 228 5.58 -22.07 -5.07
C GLN A 228 6.83 -21.23 -5.32
N MET A 229 8.00 -21.85 -5.52
CA MET A 229 9.24 -21.11 -5.40
C MET A 229 9.56 -20.36 -6.69
N VAL A 230 9.47 -19.04 -6.58
CA VAL A 230 9.88 -18.10 -7.60
C VAL A 230 10.99 -17.27 -6.98
N ALA A 231 12.23 -17.35 -7.48
CA ALA A 231 13.34 -16.66 -6.81
C ALA A 231 13.47 -15.20 -7.25
N ASN A 232 13.00 -14.87 -8.45
CA ASN A 232 12.98 -13.53 -9.03
C ASN A 232 11.95 -13.46 -10.17
N LEU A 233 11.69 -12.25 -10.68
CA LEU A 233 10.70 -12.04 -11.74
C LEU A 233 11.02 -12.80 -13.04
N SER A 234 12.30 -12.96 -13.39
CA SER A 234 12.69 -13.75 -14.58
C SER A 234 12.28 -15.21 -14.40
N ASP A 235 12.60 -15.82 -13.25
CA ASP A 235 12.14 -17.18 -12.93
C ASP A 235 10.62 -17.31 -12.93
N TYR A 236 9.89 -16.27 -12.50
CA TYR A 236 8.42 -16.24 -12.55
C TYR A 236 7.88 -16.33 -13.97
N LEU A 237 8.42 -15.49 -14.84
CA LEU A 237 7.91 -15.31 -16.19
C LEU A 237 8.29 -16.50 -17.09
N GLU A 238 9.44 -17.12 -16.84
CA GLU A 238 10.01 -18.16 -17.69
C GLU A 238 9.56 -19.57 -17.31
N ASN A 239 9.42 -19.87 -16.01
CA ASN A 239 9.15 -21.24 -15.55
C ASN A 239 7.68 -21.63 -15.57
N ASN A 240 6.77 -20.66 -15.71
CA ASN A 240 5.34 -20.93 -15.61
C ASN A 240 4.61 -21.01 -16.97
N GLY A 241 5.33 -20.93 -18.09
CA GLY A 241 4.76 -21.12 -19.43
C GLY A 241 4.00 -19.88 -19.95
N GLU A 242 2.97 -20.10 -20.76
CA GLU A 242 2.19 -19.00 -21.38
C GLU A 242 1.28 -18.33 -20.34
N PHE A 243 1.29 -17.00 -20.33
CA PHE A 243 0.38 -16.15 -19.57
C PHE A 243 -0.73 -15.59 -20.46
N GLN A 244 -1.94 -15.55 -19.92
CA GLN A 244 -3.00 -14.64 -20.33
C GLN A 244 -2.84 -13.32 -19.57
N VAL A 245 -2.89 -12.21 -20.29
CA VAL A 245 -2.68 -10.85 -19.77
C VAL A 245 -3.89 -9.99 -20.10
N THR A 246 -4.54 -9.44 -19.09
CA THR A 246 -5.77 -8.67 -19.28
C THR A 246 -5.80 -7.42 -18.41
N PRO A 247 -6.21 -6.24 -18.93
CA PRO A 247 -6.35 -5.06 -18.10
C PRO A 247 -7.56 -5.16 -17.18
N LEU A 248 -7.47 -4.53 -16.01
CA LEU A 248 -8.55 -4.52 -15.01
C LEU A 248 -9.63 -3.48 -15.30
N SER A 249 -9.29 -2.40 -16.02
CA SER A 249 -10.17 -1.23 -16.21
C SER A 249 -10.49 -0.87 -17.66
N LYS A 250 -10.23 -1.79 -18.62
CA LYS A 250 -10.54 -1.57 -20.05
C LYS A 250 -11.19 -2.79 -20.68
N ASP A 251 -12.14 -2.53 -21.58
CA ASP A 251 -12.74 -3.51 -22.52
C ASP A 251 -11.73 -3.95 -23.61
N ASP A 252 -10.47 -4.18 -23.24
CA ASP A 252 -9.48 -4.73 -24.16
C ASP A 252 -9.50 -6.26 -24.10
N GLU A 253 -9.26 -6.89 -25.25
CA GLU A 253 -9.14 -8.35 -25.32
C GLU A 253 -7.94 -8.84 -24.50
N SER A 254 -8.12 -9.97 -23.81
CA SER A 254 -7.01 -10.65 -23.17
C SER A 254 -5.97 -11.06 -24.21
N THR A 255 -4.70 -10.82 -23.88
CA THR A 255 -3.55 -11.11 -24.73
C THR A 255 -2.74 -12.26 -24.16
N ARG A 256 -1.84 -12.82 -24.98
CA ARG A 256 -0.94 -13.90 -24.58
C ARG A 256 0.50 -13.44 -24.55
N ALA A 257 1.25 -13.87 -23.53
CA ALA A 257 2.67 -13.60 -23.35
C ALA A 257 3.42 -14.88 -23.00
N ASN A 258 4.55 -15.12 -23.66
CA ASN A 258 5.43 -16.25 -23.39
C ASN A 258 6.90 -15.78 -23.39
N PHE A 259 7.68 -16.20 -22.40
CA PHE A 259 9.03 -15.73 -22.15
C PHE A 259 10.06 -16.85 -22.33
N ASP A 260 11.21 -16.54 -22.93
CA ASP A 260 12.26 -17.52 -23.23
C ASP A 260 13.61 -17.25 -22.54
N GLY A 261 13.65 -16.31 -21.59
CA GLY A 261 14.87 -15.87 -20.92
C GLY A 261 15.50 -14.60 -21.50
N THR A 262 15.12 -14.22 -22.72
CA THR A 262 15.67 -13.03 -23.39
C THR A 262 14.62 -12.21 -24.13
N HIS A 263 13.57 -12.87 -24.62
CA HIS A 263 12.49 -12.25 -25.37
C HIS A 263 11.14 -12.70 -24.83
N VAL A 264 10.17 -11.82 -24.97
CA VAL A 264 8.75 -12.12 -24.83
C VAL A 264 8.11 -12.19 -26.22
N ALA A 265 7.20 -13.13 -26.42
CA ALA A 265 6.41 -13.30 -27.63
C ALA A 265 4.92 -13.46 -27.32
N GLY A 266 4.07 -13.31 -28.33
CA GLY A 266 2.61 -13.45 -28.21
C GLY A 266 1.85 -12.15 -28.50
N SER A 267 0.52 -12.21 -28.50
CA SER A 267 -0.32 -11.05 -28.84
C SER A 267 -0.12 -9.84 -27.92
N PHE A 268 0.44 -10.06 -26.73
CA PHE A 268 0.81 -9.00 -25.78
C PHE A 268 1.84 -8.01 -26.33
N VAL A 269 2.81 -8.49 -27.12
CA VAL A 269 3.83 -7.65 -27.79
C VAL A 269 3.62 -7.52 -29.31
N GLY A 270 2.59 -8.18 -29.84
CA GLY A 270 2.24 -8.15 -31.26
C GLY A 270 2.92 -9.24 -32.08
N ALA A 271 3.11 -8.99 -33.38
CA ALA A 271 3.58 -10.01 -34.32
C ALA A 271 5.07 -10.37 -34.19
N ALA A 272 5.88 -9.52 -33.54
CA ALA A 272 7.31 -9.72 -33.37
C ALA A 272 7.66 -9.89 -31.88
N GLN A 273 8.61 -10.78 -31.61
CA GLN A 273 9.18 -10.92 -30.27
C GLN A 273 9.92 -9.65 -29.84
N ARG A 274 9.97 -9.41 -28.54
CA ARG A 274 10.54 -8.20 -27.95
C ARG A 274 11.51 -8.55 -26.84
N ALA A 275 12.71 -7.97 -26.87
CA ALA A 275 13.67 -8.17 -25.79
C ALA A 275 13.14 -7.58 -24.48
N TYR A 276 13.49 -8.21 -23.36
CA TYR A 276 13.12 -7.74 -22.04
C TYR A 276 14.25 -7.88 -21.02
N THR A 277 14.15 -7.11 -19.95
CA THR A 277 14.94 -7.28 -18.74
C THR A 277 14.04 -7.26 -17.52
N THR A 278 14.53 -7.86 -16.42
CA THR A 278 13.85 -7.83 -15.13
C THR A 278 14.79 -7.32 -14.05
N GLU A 279 14.37 -6.32 -13.27
CA GLU A 279 15.10 -5.82 -12.11
C GLU A 279 14.11 -5.30 -11.07
N ASN A 280 14.28 -5.60 -9.78
CA ASN A 280 13.43 -5.07 -8.69
C ASN A 280 11.91 -5.24 -8.93
N ASN A 281 11.48 -6.44 -9.36
CA ASN A 281 10.08 -6.74 -9.73
C ASN A 281 9.52 -5.89 -10.87
N GLN A 282 10.39 -5.30 -11.67
CA GLN A 282 10.03 -4.55 -12.84
C GLN A 282 10.39 -5.34 -14.09
N LEU A 283 9.43 -5.52 -14.98
CA LEU A 283 9.65 -5.98 -16.35
C LEU A 283 9.80 -4.75 -17.25
N VAL A 284 10.92 -4.66 -17.96
CA VAL A 284 11.16 -3.60 -18.95
C VAL A 284 11.22 -4.25 -20.33
N LEU A 285 10.33 -3.82 -21.22
CA LEU A 285 10.33 -4.21 -22.62
C LEU A 285 11.07 -3.16 -23.45
N ASP A 286 12.08 -3.58 -24.21
CA ASP A 286 12.95 -2.68 -24.98
C ASP A 286 12.19 -1.92 -26.07
N ALA A 287 12.54 -0.68 -26.36
CA ALA A 287 11.93 0.06 -27.47
C ALA A 287 12.11 -0.68 -28.81
N THR A 288 11.08 -0.62 -29.67
CA THR A 288 11.17 -1.05 -31.07
C THR A 288 11.13 0.17 -31.99
N ASP A 289 11.38 -0.01 -33.29
CA ASP A 289 11.24 1.07 -34.29
C ASP A 289 9.83 1.69 -34.30
N SER A 290 8.82 0.98 -33.78
CA SER A 290 7.41 1.37 -33.79
C SER A 290 6.78 1.60 -32.41
N SER A 291 7.49 1.32 -31.32
CA SER A 291 6.92 1.41 -29.97
C SER A 291 7.98 1.79 -28.93
N SER A 292 7.63 2.74 -28.05
CA SER A 292 8.47 3.13 -26.92
C SER A 292 8.68 1.96 -25.95
N ALA A 293 9.77 2.01 -25.19
CA ALA A 293 9.99 1.09 -24.07
C ALA A 293 8.78 1.11 -23.13
N ARG A 294 8.41 -0.06 -22.61
CA ARG A 294 7.27 -0.22 -21.68
C ARG A 294 7.75 -0.86 -20.40
N THR A 295 7.19 -0.39 -19.29
CA THR A 295 7.64 -0.76 -17.96
C THR A 295 6.45 -1.22 -17.13
N TYR A 296 6.61 -2.38 -16.49
CA TYR A 296 5.56 -3.03 -15.72
C TYR A 296 6.09 -3.34 -14.32
N GLN A 297 5.47 -2.77 -13.29
CA GLN A 297 5.80 -3.09 -11.92
C GLN A 297 4.92 -4.25 -11.45
N PHE A 298 5.52 -5.42 -11.20
CA PHE A 298 4.80 -6.62 -10.76
C PHE A 298 4.52 -6.58 -9.25
N ILE A 299 3.35 -7.08 -8.92
CA ILE A 299 2.83 -7.35 -7.59
C ILE A 299 2.25 -8.77 -7.65
N TYR A 300 2.86 -9.69 -6.93
CA TYR A 300 2.47 -11.11 -7.00
C TYR A 300 1.35 -11.40 -6.01
N LEU A 301 0.32 -12.10 -6.46
CA LEU A 301 -0.79 -12.54 -5.61
C LEU A 301 -0.66 -14.04 -5.30
N SER A 302 -0.23 -14.83 -6.28
CA SER A 302 0.06 -16.26 -6.16
C SER A 302 1.14 -16.68 -7.18
N HIS A 303 1.46 -17.98 -7.20
CA HIS A 303 2.38 -18.56 -8.18
C HIS A 303 1.81 -18.57 -9.62
N HIS A 304 0.50 -18.41 -9.79
CA HIS A 304 -0.17 -18.43 -11.10
C HIS A 304 -1.02 -17.20 -11.39
N LEU A 305 -1.16 -16.28 -10.42
CA LEU A 305 -1.87 -15.02 -10.57
C LEU A 305 -1.00 -13.87 -10.07
N SER A 306 -0.77 -12.89 -10.93
CA SER A 306 -0.09 -11.65 -10.54
C SER A 306 -0.75 -10.44 -11.19
N VAL A 307 -0.40 -9.27 -10.68
CA VAL A 307 -0.86 -8.00 -11.20
C VAL A 307 0.37 -7.17 -11.53
N SER A 308 0.34 -6.45 -12.63
CA SER A 308 1.39 -5.50 -12.97
C SER A 308 0.80 -4.12 -13.22
N TYR A 309 1.43 -3.07 -12.71
CA TYR A 309 1.09 -1.69 -13.06
C TYR A 309 1.93 -1.22 -14.24
N GLU A 310 1.27 -0.73 -15.29
CA GLU A 310 1.94 -0.22 -16.48
C GLU A 310 1.86 1.33 -16.50
N SER A 311 3.02 1.98 -16.41
CA SER A 311 3.08 3.42 -16.14
C SER A 311 2.56 4.33 -17.26
N SER A 312 2.52 3.84 -18.50
CA SER A 312 2.13 4.66 -19.66
C SER A 312 0.61 4.69 -19.87
N SER A 313 -0.04 3.57 -19.59
CA SER A 313 -1.46 3.30 -19.71
C SER A 313 -2.19 3.46 -18.38
N LYS A 314 -1.44 3.67 -17.27
CA LYS A 314 -1.99 4.04 -15.97
C LYS A 314 -2.95 3.00 -15.37
N THR A 315 -2.88 1.75 -15.84
CA THR A 315 -3.79 0.66 -15.48
C THR A 315 -3.05 -0.55 -14.92
N TYR A 316 -3.77 -1.36 -14.15
CA TYR A 316 -3.34 -2.70 -13.77
C TYR A 316 -3.63 -3.70 -14.87
N GLN A 317 -2.69 -4.62 -15.06
CA GLN A 317 -2.85 -5.81 -15.89
C GLN A 317 -2.76 -7.04 -14.99
N VAL A 318 -3.73 -7.93 -15.12
CA VAL A 318 -3.74 -9.23 -14.47
C VAL A 318 -3.06 -10.23 -15.38
N TRP A 319 -2.16 -11.02 -14.81
CA TRP A 319 -1.40 -12.08 -15.46
C TRP A 319 -1.80 -13.41 -14.84
N THR A 320 -2.26 -14.35 -15.66
CA THR A 320 -2.69 -15.67 -15.21
C THR A 320 -2.31 -16.77 -16.19
N HIS A 321 -2.05 -17.99 -15.69
CA HIS A 321 -1.90 -19.18 -16.54
C HIS A 321 -3.22 -19.82 -16.94
N LYS A 322 -4.32 -19.40 -16.30
CA LYS A 322 -5.64 -19.89 -16.69
C LYS A 322 -5.96 -19.40 -18.09
N ASP A 323 -6.38 -20.32 -18.96
CA ASP A 323 -6.96 -19.95 -20.24
C ASP A 323 -8.31 -19.25 -20.01
N LEU A 324 -8.31 -17.91 -20.11
CA LEU A 324 -9.51 -17.11 -19.89
C LEU A 324 -10.59 -17.33 -20.96
N SER A 325 -10.29 -18.07 -22.04
CA SER A 325 -11.28 -18.47 -23.05
C SER A 325 -11.99 -19.80 -22.73
N SER A 326 -11.50 -20.58 -21.77
CA SER A 326 -12.11 -21.89 -21.42
C SER A 326 -13.43 -21.77 -20.65
N GLY A 327 -13.77 -20.58 -20.16
CA GLY A 327 -15.01 -20.29 -19.43
C GLY A 327 -14.85 -20.30 -17.91
N TYR A 328 -15.97 -20.49 -17.22
CA TYR A 328 -16.08 -20.46 -15.76
C TYR A 328 -16.05 -21.89 -15.22
N ASP A 329 -14.94 -22.27 -14.57
CA ASP A 329 -14.73 -23.65 -14.10
C ASP A 329 -14.90 -23.82 -12.59
N LEU A 330 -15.10 -22.72 -11.85
CA LEU A 330 -15.23 -22.76 -10.40
C LEU A 330 -16.69 -22.97 -9.98
N VAL A 331 -16.94 -23.99 -9.16
CA VAL A 331 -18.24 -24.20 -8.51
C VAL A 331 -18.26 -23.40 -7.21
N ILE A 332 -19.21 -22.49 -7.08
CA ILE A 332 -19.34 -21.63 -5.88
C ILE A 332 -20.45 -22.18 -5.01
N SER A 333 -20.13 -22.52 -3.76
CA SER A 333 -21.12 -22.94 -2.76
C SER A 333 -21.41 -21.80 -1.77
N ASP A 334 -22.58 -21.86 -1.15
CA ASP A 334 -22.95 -20.96 -0.05
C ASP A 334 -21.90 -20.94 1.06
N ASP A 335 -21.35 -22.10 1.40
CA ASP A 335 -20.39 -22.26 2.49
C ASP A 335 -19.07 -21.53 2.23
N LEU A 336 -18.70 -21.32 0.96
CA LEU A 336 -17.52 -20.56 0.58
C LEU A 336 -17.67 -19.06 0.88
N LEU A 337 -18.91 -18.54 0.93
CA LEU A 337 -19.17 -17.12 1.12
C LEU A 337 -19.51 -16.78 2.56
N ARG A 338 -20.13 -17.69 3.32
CA ARG A 338 -20.57 -17.42 4.69
C ARG A 338 -19.40 -17.01 5.59
N SER A 339 -19.62 -15.95 6.37
CA SER A 339 -18.60 -15.37 7.27
C SER A 339 -17.33 -14.86 6.59
N GLN A 340 -17.31 -14.74 5.26
CA GLN A 340 -16.19 -14.15 4.55
C GLN A 340 -16.34 -12.64 4.40
N THR A 341 -15.20 -11.95 4.37
CA THR A 341 -15.09 -10.59 3.86
C THR A 341 -14.28 -10.63 2.58
N LEU A 342 -14.85 -10.14 1.50
CA LEU A 342 -14.24 -10.10 0.17
C LEU A 342 -14.17 -8.65 -0.29
N THR A 343 -12.99 -8.18 -0.64
CA THR A 343 -12.76 -6.84 -1.18
C THR A 343 -12.48 -6.92 -2.68
N LEU A 344 -13.30 -6.24 -3.48
CA LEU A 344 -13.22 -6.17 -4.93
C LEU A 344 -12.39 -4.96 -5.34
N LEU A 345 -11.31 -5.18 -6.09
CA LEU A 345 -10.67 -4.13 -6.88
C LEU A 345 -11.16 -4.26 -8.33
N ARG A 346 -11.92 -3.27 -8.80
CA ARG A 346 -12.60 -3.32 -10.11
C ARG A 346 -12.68 -1.95 -10.77
N SER A 347 -13.15 -1.90 -12.02
CA SER A 347 -13.44 -0.64 -12.71
C SER A 347 -14.51 0.17 -11.97
N SER A 348 -14.32 1.49 -11.87
CA SER A 348 -15.30 2.37 -11.23
C SER A 348 -16.56 2.54 -12.08
N ILE A 349 -17.73 2.48 -11.42
CA ILE A 349 -19.04 2.65 -12.05
C ILE A 349 -19.34 4.10 -12.47
N ASN A 350 -18.61 5.07 -11.89
CA ASN A 350 -18.92 6.50 -11.97
C ASN A 350 -17.98 7.30 -12.88
N SER A 351 -17.01 6.64 -13.52
CA SER A 351 -15.96 7.34 -14.25
C SER A 351 -16.38 7.67 -15.70
N ALA A 352 -16.27 8.96 -16.05
CA ALA A 352 -16.28 9.41 -17.44
C ALA A 352 -14.95 9.09 -18.16
N ASP A 353 -13.90 8.79 -17.39
CA ASP A 353 -12.56 8.43 -17.85
C ASP A 353 -12.42 6.90 -17.87
N GLN A 354 -12.19 6.33 -19.06
CA GLN A 354 -11.85 4.91 -19.20
C GLN A 354 -10.57 4.61 -18.41
N GLY A 355 -10.66 3.92 -17.27
CA GLY A 355 -9.50 3.42 -16.55
C GLY A 355 -9.52 3.54 -15.03
N ASP A 356 -10.48 4.26 -14.44
CA ASP A 356 -10.57 4.42 -12.99
C ASP A 356 -10.96 3.11 -12.29
N LEU A 357 -10.37 2.90 -11.12
CA LEU A 357 -10.66 1.78 -10.24
C LEU A 357 -11.48 2.23 -9.04
N GLU A 358 -12.23 1.31 -8.46
CA GLU A 358 -12.90 1.45 -7.17
C GLU A 358 -12.66 0.20 -6.32
N LEU A 359 -12.83 0.39 -5.01
CA LEU A 359 -12.78 -0.68 -4.01
C LEU A 359 -14.17 -0.91 -3.43
N VAL A 360 -14.61 -2.17 -3.39
CA VAL A 360 -15.89 -2.56 -2.80
C VAL A 360 -15.71 -3.73 -1.84
N THR A 361 -16.01 -3.54 -0.57
CA THR A 361 -15.90 -4.57 0.46
C THR A 361 -17.26 -5.21 0.73
N LEU A 362 -17.29 -6.53 0.65
CA LEU A 362 -18.46 -7.38 0.82
C LEU A 362 -18.27 -8.23 2.09
N SER A 363 -19.06 -7.99 3.12
CA SER A 363 -19.00 -8.76 4.38
C SER A 363 -20.25 -9.64 4.53
N PHE A 364 -20.08 -10.94 4.30
CA PHE A 364 -21.17 -11.91 4.29
C PHE A 364 -21.54 -12.36 5.70
N ALA A 365 -22.84 -12.35 6.00
CA ALA A 365 -23.33 -12.81 7.28
C ALA A 365 -23.08 -14.32 7.47
N LYS A 366 -22.92 -14.73 8.73
CA LYS A 366 -22.77 -16.15 9.11
C LYS A 366 -24.00 -16.99 8.72
N GLU A 367 -25.19 -16.43 8.91
CA GLU A 367 -26.47 -17.09 8.62
C GLU A 367 -27.35 -16.21 7.72
N GLY A 368 -28.25 -16.85 6.97
CA GLY A 368 -29.13 -16.16 6.04
C GLY A 368 -28.41 -15.70 4.76
N ASN A 369 -28.95 -14.67 4.11
CA ASN A 369 -28.48 -14.16 2.83
C ASN A 369 -28.08 -12.67 2.89
N GLN A 370 -27.77 -12.15 4.07
CA GLN A 370 -27.38 -10.75 4.23
C GLN A 370 -25.89 -10.56 3.92
N VAL A 371 -25.56 -9.45 3.29
CA VAL A 371 -24.19 -8.99 3.02
C VAL A 371 -24.11 -7.48 3.22
N SER A 372 -23.13 -7.02 3.99
CA SER A 372 -22.81 -5.60 4.07
C SER A 372 -21.93 -5.23 2.88
N VAL A 373 -22.29 -4.14 2.19
CA VAL A 373 -21.55 -3.62 1.04
C VAL A 373 -21.05 -2.23 1.39
N ASP A 374 -19.73 -2.08 1.40
CA ASP A 374 -19.03 -0.83 1.64
C ASP A 374 -18.24 -0.45 0.39
N PHE A 375 -18.32 0.80 -0.03
CA PHE A 375 -17.69 1.35 -1.22
C PHE A 375 -16.75 2.47 -0.77
N ALA A 376 -15.46 2.33 -1.06
CA ALA A 376 -14.45 3.23 -0.48
C ALA A 376 -14.65 4.72 -0.80
N ASP A 377 -15.27 5.06 -1.94
CA ASP A 377 -15.36 6.44 -2.45
C ASP A 377 -16.76 7.01 -2.61
N ALA A 378 -17.80 6.21 -2.44
CA ALA A 378 -19.15 6.65 -2.75
C ALA A 378 -20.19 5.76 -2.07
N THR A 379 -21.36 6.31 -1.74
CA THR A 379 -22.49 5.60 -1.11
C THR A 379 -22.19 5.04 0.29
N PRO A 380 -23.02 5.34 1.32
CA PRO A 380 -22.82 4.78 2.65
C PRO A 380 -23.04 3.26 2.66
N ASP A 381 -22.45 2.57 3.64
CA ASP A 381 -22.64 1.14 3.91
C ASP A 381 -24.09 0.70 3.70
N VAL A 382 -24.29 -0.28 2.82
CA VAL A 382 -25.62 -0.82 2.51
C VAL A 382 -25.70 -2.28 2.94
N MET A 383 -26.74 -2.60 3.71
CA MET A 383 -27.13 -3.98 3.94
C MET A 383 -27.93 -4.51 2.75
N ALA A 384 -27.30 -5.38 1.96
CA ALA A 384 -27.85 -6.01 0.77
C ALA A 384 -28.18 -7.50 1.02
N THR A 385 -28.77 -8.14 0.02
CA THR A 385 -28.96 -9.60 0.00
C THR A 385 -28.13 -10.25 -1.11
N TRP A 386 -27.64 -11.47 -0.88
CA TRP A 386 -26.89 -12.22 -1.88
C TRP A 386 -27.58 -13.54 -2.27
N THR A 387 -27.30 -14.00 -3.49
CA THR A 387 -27.72 -15.32 -4.01
C THR A 387 -26.66 -15.85 -4.97
N ILE A 388 -26.66 -17.15 -5.20
CA ILE A 388 -25.91 -17.79 -6.29
C ILE A 388 -26.93 -18.20 -7.35
N GLU A 389 -26.81 -17.65 -8.55
CA GLU A 389 -27.70 -17.92 -9.69
C GLU A 389 -26.92 -18.46 -10.88
N SER A 390 -27.56 -19.24 -11.74
CA SER A 390 -27.00 -19.58 -13.05
C SER A 390 -27.39 -18.53 -14.10
N ALA A 391 -26.45 -18.16 -14.96
CA ALA A 391 -26.66 -17.26 -16.10
C ALA A 391 -26.32 -17.97 -17.43
N PRO A 392 -26.75 -17.45 -18.59
CA PRO A 392 -26.30 -17.98 -19.88
C PRO A 392 -24.77 -17.99 -19.93
N ASP A 393 -24.18 -19.16 -20.19
CA ASP A 393 -22.73 -19.40 -20.30
C ASP A 393 -21.90 -19.21 -19.01
N VAL A 394 -22.55 -18.97 -17.85
CA VAL A 394 -21.90 -18.87 -16.53
C VAL A 394 -22.67 -19.74 -15.51
N PRO A 395 -22.07 -20.85 -15.03
CA PRO A 395 -22.78 -21.82 -14.18
C PRO A 395 -23.18 -21.24 -12.83
N ASP A 396 -22.27 -20.49 -12.19
CA ASP A 396 -22.47 -19.88 -10.88
C ASP A 396 -22.10 -18.38 -10.93
N VAL A 397 -23.08 -17.52 -10.64
CA VAL A 397 -22.93 -16.07 -10.53
C VAL A 397 -23.32 -15.65 -9.11
N ILE A 398 -22.38 -15.01 -8.41
CA ILE A 398 -22.67 -14.35 -7.14
C ILE A 398 -23.42 -13.06 -7.46
N ARG A 399 -24.69 -12.99 -7.09
CA ARG A 399 -25.55 -11.82 -7.28
C ARG A 399 -25.80 -11.15 -5.93
N ILE A 400 -25.49 -9.86 -5.84
CA ILE A 400 -25.71 -9.02 -4.66
C ILE A 400 -26.69 -7.91 -5.03
N ASP A 401 -27.84 -7.92 -4.37
CA ASP A 401 -28.95 -7.01 -4.58
C ASP A 401 -29.09 -6.04 -3.38
N PRO A 402 -28.79 -4.76 -3.59
CA PRO A 402 -29.14 -3.70 -2.65
C PRO A 402 -30.65 -3.63 -2.40
N PRO A 403 -31.09 -3.09 -1.25
CA PRO A 403 -32.51 -2.94 -0.94
C PRO A 403 -33.19 -1.98 -1.92
N GLU A 404 -34.49 -2.17 -2.13
CA GLU A 404 -35.30 -1.35 -3.03
C GLU A 404 -35.17 0.15 -2.69
N GLY A 405 -34.87 0.98 -3.70
CA GLY A 405 -34.64 2.42 -3.53
C GLY A 405 -33.21 2.81 -3.15
N SER A 406 -32.30 1.85 -2.94
CA SER A 406 -30.87 2.14 -2.78
C SER A 406 -30.27 2.71 -4.07
N LYS A 407 -29.25 3.57 -3.92
CA LYS A 407 -28.42 4.06 -5.03
C LYS A 407 -27.24 3.14 -5.35
N ALA A 408 -26.94 2.17 -4.50
CA ALA A 408 -25.89 1.19 -4.75
C ALA A 408 -26.29 0.31 -5.96
N PRO A 409 -25.36 -0.01 -6.86
CA PRO A 409 -25.64 -0.91 -7.98
C PRO A 409 -25.77 -2.36 -7.52
N THR A 410 -26.55 -3.15 -8.26
CA THR A 410 -26.46 -4.62 -8.18
C THR A 410 -25.08 -5.07 -8.64
N ILE A 411 -24.45 -5.97 -7.90
CA ILE A 411 -23.15 -6.56 -8.25
C ILE A 411 -23.37 -8.00 -8.72
N ARG A 412 -22.74 -8.39 -9.82
CA ARG A 412 -22.83 -9.75 -10.39
C ARG A 412 -21.44 -10.26 -10.75
N LEU A 413 -20.95 -11.26 -10.04
CA LEU A 413 -19.60 -11.79 -10.23
C LEU A 413 -19.64 -13.22 -10.75
N GLY A 414 -18.98 -13.47 -11.88
CA GLY A 414 -18.64 -14.83 -12.31
C GLY A 414 -17.16 -15.10 -12.04
N ILE A 415 -16.85 -16.11 -11.24
CA ILE A 415 -15.47 -16.41 -10.86
C ILE A 415 -14.75 -17.19 -11.96
N MET A 416 -13.66 -16.62 -12.46
CA MET A 416 -12.83 -17.22 -13.50
C MET A 416 -11.80 -18.16 -12.89
N GLU A 417 -11.08 -17.73 -11.85
CA GLU A 417 -9.96 -18.47 -11.28
C GLU A 417 -9.98 -18.38 -9.76
N ASP A 418 -9.70 -19.50 -9.09
CA ASP A 418 -9.41 -19.55 -7.67
C ASP A 418 -7.90 -19.70 -7.45
N ALA A 419 -7.27 -18.63 -6.98
CA ALA A 419 -5.86 -18.61 -6.60
C ALA A 419 -5.69 -18.72 -5.09
N ALA A 420 -6.37 -19.71 -4.49
CA ALA A 420 -6.41 -20.08 -3.07
C ALA A 420 -7.07 -19.05 -2.13
N GLN A 421 -6.69 -17.77 -2.19
CA GLN A 421 -7.16 -16.69 -1.32
C GLN A 421 -7.58 -15.43 -2.11
N HIS A 422 -7.25 -15.40 -3.40
CA HIS A 422 -7.59 -14.32 -4.31
C HIS A 422 -8.30 -14.92 -5.51
N TRP A 423 -9.34 -14.28 -6.00
CA TRP A 423 -10.05 -14.75 -7.19
C TRP A 423 -9.91 -13.73 -8.32
N LEU A 424 -9.79 -14.25 -9.54
CA LEU A 424 -10.06 -13.46 -10.73
C LEU A 424 -11.53 -13.63 -11.09
N ALA A 425 -12.26 -12.53 -11.24
CA ALA A 425 -13.68 -12.54 -11.57
C ALA A 425 -13.98 -11.68 -12.80
N ARG A 426 -15.12 -11.97 -13.42
CA ARG A 426 -15.82 -11.11 -14.37
C ARG A 426 -16.96 -10.40 -13.64
N ASP A 427 -16.93 -9.08 -13.61
CA ASP A 427 -18.05 -8.27 -13.13
C ASP A 427 -19.08 -8.08 -14.24
N LEU A 428 -20.08 -8.96 -14.23
CA LEU A 428 -21.18 -8.98 -15.19
C LEU A 428 -22.13 -7.77 -15.03
N SER A 429 -22.00 -6.99 -13.96
CA SER A 429 -22.72 -5.72 -13.82
C SER A 429 -22.03 -4.55 -14.56
N LEU A 430 -20.76 -4.72 -14.94
CA LEU A 430 -19.92 -3.71 -15.61
C LEU A 430 -19.38 -4.24 -16.93
N ASN A 431 -20.29 -4.64 -17.83
CA ASN A 431 -19.98 -5.18 -19.16
C ASN A 431 -19.05 -6.42 -19.18
N GLY A 432 -18.87 -7.10 -18.04
CA GLY A 432 -17.94 -8.23 -17.94
C GLY A 432 -16.48 -7.82 -17.78
N ASN A 433 -16.20 -6.60 -17.30
CA ASN A 433 -14.85 -6.19 -16.91
C ASN A 433 -14.25 -7.14 -15.88
N TYR A 434 -12.93 -7.30 -15.91
CA TYR A 434 -12.25 -8.12 -14.91
C TYR A 434 -12.22 -7.40 -13.56
N ALA A 435 -12.32 -8.19 -12.49
CA ALA A 435 -12.19 -7.74 -11.11
C ALA A 435 -11.26 -8.70 -10.36
N LEU A 436 -10.45 -8.14 -9.47
CA LEU A 436 -9.70 -8.92 -8.50
C LEU A 436 -10.52 -8.98 -7.22
N VAL A 437 -10.81 -10.19 -6.76
CA VAL A 437 -11.48 -10.43 -5.48
C VAL A 437 -10.42 -10.85 -4.48
N LEU A 438 -10.25 -10.08 -3.43
CA LEU A 438 -9.20 -10.24 -2.44
C LEU A 438 -9.86 -10.50 -1.09
N ASN A 439 -9.48 -11.57 -0.41
CA ASN A 439 -9.97 -11.83 0.94
C ASN A 439 -9.20 -11.04 2.02
N ASP A 440 -8.07 -10.43 1.66
CA ASP A 440 -7.31 -9.53 2.52
C ASP A 440 -7.59 -8.07 2.12
N THR A 441 -8.35 -7.39 2.97
CA THR A 441 -8.73 -5.98 2.77
C THR A 441 -7.51 -5.04 2.83
N ASN A 442 -6.46 -5.35 3.60
CA ASN A 442 -5.26 -4.52 3.67
C ASN A 442 -4.46 -4.61 2.36
N LEU A 443 -4.33 -5.81 1.79
CA LEU A 443 -3.72 -5.97 0.47
C LEU A 443 -4.54 -5.21 -0.60
N ALA A 444 -5.86 -5.33 -0.55
CA ALA A 444 -6.75 -4.66 -1.50
C ALA A 444 -6.60 -3.13 -1.43
N ASN A 445 -6.57 -2.57 -0.22
CA ASN A 445 -6.27 -1.17 0.02
C ASN A 445 -4.88 -0.78 -0.47
N THR A 446 -3.85 -1.58 -0.17
CA THR A 446 -2.47 -1.32 -0.62
C THR A 446 -2.37 -1.27 -2.14
N LEU A 447 -3.01 -2.21 -2.84
CA LEU A 447 -3.07 -2.22 -4.30
C LEU A 447 -3.82 -1.00 -4.84
N PHE A 448 -4.95 -0.65 -4.23
CA PHE A 448 -5.74 0.49 -4.66
C PHE A 448 -5.00 1.81 -4.45
N ASP A 449 -4.35 1.99 -3.30
CA ASP A 449 -3.57 3.16 -2.95
C ASP A 449 -2.29 3.28 -3.77
N PHE A 450 -1.63 2.16 -4.07
CA PHE A 450 -0.52 2.12 -5.02
C PHE A 450 -0.93 2.66 -6.39
N TRP A 451 -2.11 2.26 -6.87
CA TRP A 451 -2.67 2.73 -8.14
C TRP A 451 -3.05 4.20 -8.04
N ARG A 452 -3.73 4.62 -6.98
CA ARG A 452 -4.13 6.02 -6.78
C ARG A 452 -2.92 6.95 -6.78
N THR A 453 -1.90 6.60 -6.01
CA THR A 453 -0.67 7.38 -5.88
C THR A 453 0.02 7.60 -7.22
N ARG A 454 0.06 6.58 -8.10
CA ARG A 454 0.70 6.68 -9.42
C ARG A 454 -0.19 7.32 -10.50
N ASN A 455 -1.47 7.46 -10.20
CA ASN A 455 -2.46 8.07 -11.09
C ASN A 455 -2.94 9.44 -10.60
N ASP A 456 -2.24 10.03 -9.62
CA ASP A 456 -2.57 11.32 -9.02
C ASP A 456 -4.02 11.38 -8.49
N ARG A 457 -4.58 10.23 -8.09
CA ARG A 457 -5.93 10.10 -7.51
C ARG A 457 -5.89 10.23 -5.98
N PHE A 458 -7.00 10.69 -5.41
CA PHE A 458 -7.15 10.92 -3.97
C PHE A 458 -7.01 9.61 -3.15
N LEU A 459 -6.27 9.64 -2.03
CA LEU A 459 -6.23 8.56 -1.03
C LEU A 459 -7.30 8.84 0.05
N GLN A 460 -8.50 8.24 -0.06
CA GLN A 460 -9.47 8.25 1.04
C GLN A 460 -9.18 7.08 1.96
N GLY A 461 -9.08 7.34 3.27
CA GLY A 461 -9.49 6.38 4.29
C GLY A 461 -8.42 5.54 4.98
N HIS A 462 -7.18 5.42 4.51
CA HIS A 462 -6.26 4.42 5.10
C HIS A 462 -4.83 4.86 5.48
N TYR A 463 -4.31 5.97 4.97
CA TYR A 463 -3.10 6.57 5.57
C TYR A 463 -3.50 7.59 6.62
N THR A 464 -3.03 7.37 7.85
CA THR A 464 -3.08 8.43 8.84
C THR A 464 -2.25 9.61 8.33
N LEU A 465 -2.51 10.83 8.81
CA LEU A 465 -1.60 11.95 8.52
C LEU A 465 -0.15 11.58 8.81
N ALA A 466 0.07 10.75 9.83
CA ALA A 466 1.37 10.24 10.25
C ALA A 466 2.12 9.58 9.09
N ASP A 467 1.49 8.62 8.41
CA ASP A 467 2.11 7.86 7.32
C ASP A 467 2.38 8.74 6.11
N THR A 468 1.55 9.76 5.92
CA THR A 468 1.75 10.72 4.84
C THR A 468 2.95 11.61 5.14
N VAL A 469 3.07 12.17 6.34
CA VAL A 469 4.14 13.14 6.64
C VAL A 469 5.46 12.48 7.00
N LYS A 470 5.47 11.26 7.54
CA LYS A 470 6.68 10.58 8.00
C LYS A 470 7.73 10.45 6.88
N GLY A 471 8.96 10.81 7.19
CA GLY A 471 10.09 10.75 6.25
C GLY A 471 10.04 11.77 5.12
N SER A 472 9.13 12.76 5.17
CA SER A 472 8.95 13.74 4.09
C SER A 472 9.29 15.16 4.50
N GLU A 473 9.59 15.97 3.49
CA GLU A 473 9.90 17.39 3.63
C GLU A 473 8.83 18.21 2.92
N PHE A 474 8.38 19.27 3.58
CA PHE A 474 7.40 20.21 3.06
C PHE A 474 7.94 21.62 3.13
N ALA A 475 7.90 22.33 2.01
CA ALA A 475 7.92 23.78 2.02
C ALA A 475 6.59 24.30 2.61
N TYR A 476 6.68 25.30 3.47
CA TYR A 476 5.54 25.90 4.15
C TYR A 476 5.33 27.32 3.68
N PHE A 477 4.10 27.60 3.27
CA PHE A 477 3.69 28.93 2.80
C PHE A 477 2.44 29.38 3.57
N PRO A 478 2.58 30.30 4.53
CA PRO A 478 1.42 30.94 5.11
C PRO A 478 0.73 31.80 4.04
N MET A 479 -0.59 31.71 3.93
CA MET A 479 -1.34 32.53 2.96
C MET A 479 -1.68 33.93 3.51
N THR A 480 -1.40 34.19 4.79
CA THR A 480 -1.61 35.48 5.46
C THR A 480 -0.43 36.42 5.31
N ASN A 481 -0.69 37.71 5.14
CA ASN A 481 0.35 38.74 5.10
C ASN A 481 0.81 39.20 6.50
N SER A 482 0.11 38.83 7.57
CA SER A 482 0.48 39.16 8.95
C SER A 482 1.65 38.27 9.39
N LEU A 483 2.87 38.76 9.25
CA LEU A 483 4.08 38.04 9.67
C LEU A 483 4.25 38.22 11.19
N GLU A 484 3.75 37.29 12.00
CA GLU A 484 4.27 37.19 13.37
C GLU A 484 5.71 36.64 13.34
N SER A 485 6.51 36.86 14.39
CA SER A 485 7.92 36.41 14.45
C SER A 485 8.11 34.91 14.21
N ASP A 486 7.03 34.15 14.37
CA ASP A 486 7.00 32.71 14.25
C ASP A 486 6.81 32.31 12.78
N ASP A 487 6.25 33.15 11.89
CA ASP A 487 6.02 32.87 10.46
C ASP A 487 7.28 32.92 9.57
N VAL A 488 8.46 32.92 10.19
CA VAL A 488 9.78 32.95 9.52
C VAL A 488 10.22 31.56 9.03
N ILE A 489 9.45 30.52 9.33
CA ILE A 489 9.71 29.13 8.92
C ILE A 489 9.30 28.96 7.45
N THR A 490 10.19 28.34 6.67
CA THR A 490 9.97 28.09 5.24
C THR A 490 9.85 26.62 4.89
N ALA A 491 10.29 25.72 5.76
CA ALA A 491 10.16 24.29 5.54
C ALA A 491 10.10 23.48 6.84
N TYR A 492 9.47 22.32 6.74
CA TYR A 492 9.38 21.29 7.77
C TYR A 492 9.91 19.98 7.21
N GLN A 493 10.65 19.24 8.03
CA GLN A 493 11.12 17.90 7.71
C GLN A 493 10.75 16.97 8.86
N PHE A 494 9.94 15.97 8.52
CA PHE A 494 9.41 14.98 9.45
C PHE A 494 10.31 13.74 9.38
N LYS A 495 11.22 13.57 10.34
CA LYS A 495 12.28 12.54 10.24
C LYS A 495 11.80 11.15 10.66
N ASP A 496 11.14 11.07 11.80
CA ASP A 496 10.64 9.84 12.46
C ASP A 496 9.27 10.13 13.11
N ASP A 497 8.63 9.17 13.80
CA ASP A 497 7.22 9.27 14.27
C ASP A 497 6.88 10.50 15.13
N ASN A 498 7.88 11.10 15.79
CA ASN A 498 7.69 12.29 16.60
C ASN A 498 8.73 13.39 16.38
N VAL A 499 9.73 13.21 15.51
CA VAL A 499 10.83 14.18 15.36
C VAL A 499 10.55 15.15 14.22
N LEU A 500 10.54 16.43 14.54
CA LEU A 500 10.35 17.51 13.58
C LEU A 500 11.59 18.38 13.49
N CYS A 501 12.04 18.61 12.26
CA CYS A 501 13.00 19.65 11.94
C CYS A 501 12.32 20.79 11.19
N GLU A 502 12.81 22.01 11.42
CA GLU A 502 12.28 23.21 10.78
C GLU A 502 13.41 24.04 10.22
N ALA A 503 13.16 24.67 9.07
CA ALA A 503 14.10 25.57 8.42
C ALA A 503 13.61 27.03 8.48
N ASP A 504 14.48 27.93 8.90
CA ASP A 504 14.25 29.38 8.75
C ASP A 504 14.42 29.83 7.28
N TYR A 505 14.16 31.12 7.01
CA TYR A 505 14.36 31.71 5.68
C TYR A 505 15.82 31.65 5.16
N SER A 506 16.79 31.45 6.04
CA SER A 506 18.20 31.25 5.68
C SER A 506 18.56 29.78 5.45
N SER A 507 17.55 28.89 5.44
CA SER A 507 17.72 27.43 5.33
C SER A 507 18.53 26.81 6.48
N ASN A 508 18.54 27.44 7.65
CA ASN A 508 19.13 26.83 8.85
C ASN A 508 18.12 25.89 9.49
N TRP A 509 18.49 24.62 9.63
CA TRP A 509 17.65 23.58 10.20
C TRP A 509 17.85 23.43 11.71
N VAL A 510 16.75 23.39 12.46
CA VAL A 510 16.71 23.06 13.90
C VAL A 510 15.82 21.83 14.09
N CYS A 511 16.30 20.83 14.83
CA CYS A 511 15.66 19.51 14.98
C CYS A 511 15.31 19.16 16.43
N ASP A 512 14.82 20.13 17.20
CA ASP A 512 14.55 19.98 18.64
C ASP A 512 13.04 19.98 18.95
N PHE A 513 12.21 19.76 17.92
CA PHE A 513 10.76 19.84 18.01
C PHE A 513 10.11 18.47 17.85
N ASN A 514 8.89 18.38 18.39
CA ASN A 514 8.08 17.19 18.20
C ASN A 514 6.79 17.50 17.46
N TYR A 515 6.28 16.51 16.75
CA TYR A 515 4.92 16.54 16.21
C TYR A 515 4.13 15.31 16.66
N SER A 516 2.82 15.43 16.60
CA SER A 516 1.90 14.31 16.78
C SER A 516 0.72 14.48 15.85
N THR A 517 0.19 13.39 15.33
CA THR A 517 -0.99 13.42 14.46
C THR A 517 -2.17 12.74 15.13
N LEU A 518 -3.36 13.29 14.96
CA LEU A 518 -4.62 12.66 15.37
C LEU A 518 -5.63 12.81 14.24
N PHE A 519 -5.95 11.73 13.55
CA PHE A 519 -6.74 11.76 12.30
C PHE A 519 -6.11 12.69 11.24
N ASN A 520 -6.76 13.82 10.98
CA ASN A 520 -6.34 14.87 10.05
C ASN A 520 -5.67 16.06 10.73
N ASP A 521 -5.56 16.04 12.06
CA ASP A 521 -4.90 17.09 12.81
C ASP A 521 -3.42 16.78 12.98
N MET A 522 -2.57 17.77 12.75
CA MET A 522 -1.16 17.75 13.11
C MET A 522 -0.92 18.74 14.21
N ARG A 523 -0.46 18.28 15.35
CA ARG A 523 -0.01 19.14 16.43
C ARG A 523 1.49 19.23 16.40
N LEU A 524 1.99 20.46 16.29
CA LEU A 524 3.40 20.78 16.45
C LEU A 524 3.63 21.26 17.89
N SER A 525 4.67 20.75 18.54
CA SER A 525 4.88 20.92 19.98
C SER A 525 4.96 22.38 20.45
N HIS A 526 5.30 23.32 19.56
CA HIS A 526 5.50 24.73 19.87
C HIS A 526 4.65 25.71 19.02
N LYS A 527 3.88 25.23 18.04
CA LYS A 527 3.09 26.06 17.09
C LYS A 527 1.58 25.85 17.16
N GLY A 528 1.13 24.81 17.87
CA GLY A 528 -0.28 24.47 17.98
C GLY A 528 -0.70 23.40 16.98
N THR A 529 -2.01 23.35 16.70
CA THR A 529 -2.62 22.33 15.84
C THR A 529 -2.97 22.89 14.48
N TYR A 530 -2.69 22.12 13.43
CA TYR A 530 -3.11 22.35 12.06
C TYR A 530 -4.13 21.28 11.67
N ASP A 531 -5.27 21.71 11.16
CA ASP A 531 -6.30 20.86 10.57
C ASP A 531 -6.01 20.68 9.07
N PHE A 532 -5.77 19.43 8.65
CA PHE A 532 -5.57 19.02 7.26
C PHE A 532 -6.77 18.27 6.67
N ASN A 533 -8.00 18.58 7.08
CA ASN A 533 -9.20 17.99 6.48
C ASN A 533 -9.35 18.27 4.96
N PHE A 534 -8.52 19.16 4.39
CA PHE A 534 -8.57 19.58 3.00
C PHE A 534 -7.38 19.12 2.16
N ARG A 535 -6.79 17.95 2.43
CA ARG A 535 -5.73 17.36 1.58
C ARG A 535 -6.23 17.23 0.14
N ARG A 536 -5.42 17.63 -0.84
CA ARG A 536 -5.80 17.60 -2.27
C ARG A 536 -4.95 16.63 -3.08
N SER A 537 -3.69 16.47 -2.71
CA SER A 537 -2.76 15.53 -3.35
C SER A 537 -1.62 15.17 -2.39
N ASN A 538 -0.79 14.21 -2.78
CA ASN A 538 0.48 13.94 -2.09
C ASN A 538 1.56 14.99 -2.39
N GLN A 539 1.32 15.89 -3.35
CA GLN A 539 2.21 17.01 -3.66
C GLN A 539 2.00 18.17 -2.70
N PHE A 540 0.77 18.42 -2.23
CA PHE A 540 0.52 19.49 -1.28
C PHE A 540 -0.68 19.28 -0.37
N PHE A 541 -0.59 19.85 0.83
CA PHE A 541 -1.70 19.97 1.76
C PHE A 541 -2.11 21.43 1.96
N ILE A 542 -3.38 21.59 2.34
CA ILE A 542 -3.93 22.85 2.82
C ILE A 542 -4.20 22.65 4.31
N GLY A 543 -3.47 23.37 5.16
CA GLY A 543 -3.60 23.32 6.61
C GLY A 543 -4.24 24.58 7.15
N LEU A 544 -5.26 24.46 7.99
CA LEU A 544 -5.79 25.57 8.80
C LEU A 544 -5.15 25.51 10.19
N ASN A 545 -4.45 26.56 10.61
CA ASN A 545 -3.94 26.60 11.98
C ASN A 545 -5.10 26.78 12.99
N GLN A 546 -4.78 26.77 14.29
CA GLN A 546 -5.75 26.97 15.38
C GLN A 546 -6.54 28.30 15.29
N ASP A 547 -5.96 29.30 14.61
CA ASP A 547 -6.53 30.61 14.33
C ASP A 547 -7.15 30.68 12.91
N ASN A 548 -7.46 29.53 12.31
CA ASN A 548 -8.06 29.39 10.98
C ASN A 548 -7.31 30.09 9.84
N TYR A 549 -6.04 30.44 10.02
CA TYR A 549 -5.20 30.96 8.95
C TYR A 549 -4.76 29.80 8.04
N PRO A 550 -5.05 29.90 6.73
CA PRO A 550 -4.65 28.86 5.80
C PRO A 550 -3.16 28.92 5.50
N SER A 551 -2.61 27.73 5.32
CA SER A 551 -1.22 27.49 4.96
C SER A 551 -1.16 26.40 3.89
N ILE A 552 -0.18 26.51 3.00
CA ILE A 552 0.10 25.54 1.95
C ILE A 552 1.37 24.80 2.35
N TRP A 553 1.29 23.48 2.34
CA TRP A 553 2.40 22.58 2.66
C TRP A 553 2.74 21.81 1.40
N LEU A 554 3.84 22.15 0.74
CA LEU A 554 4.23 21.62 -0.57
C LEU A 554 5.40 20.65 -0.43
N ARG A 555 5.22 19.40 -0.84
CA ARG A 555 6.21 18.32 -0.74
C ARG A 555 7.33 18.46 -1.78
N ASP A 556 8.54 18.08 -1.38
CA ASP A 556 9.72 17.86 -2.25
C ASP A 556 10.11 19.06 -3.14
N THR A 557 10.79 20.01 -2.48
CA THR A 557 11.53 21.18 -2.97
C THR A 557 10.73 22.39 -3.48
N PRO A 558 10.91 23.57 -2.84
CA PRO A 558 10.41 24.84 -3.33
C PRO A 558 11.15 25.27 -4.60
N ASN A 559 10.48 26.02 -5.47
CA ASN A 559 10.96 26.65 -6.72
C ASN A 559 10.68 25.96 -8.06
N ARG A 560 10.01 24.81 -8.10
CA ARG A 560 9.58 24.21 -9.37
C ARG A 560 8.19 24.68 -9.78
N ASN A 561 8.13 25.61 -10.74
CA ASN A 561 6.90 25.86 -11.47
C ASN A 561 6.77 24.79 -12.57
N ILE A 562 5.62 24.10 -12.59
CA ILE A 562 5.35 23.07 -13.57
C ILE A 562 5.00 23.69 -14.93
N THR A 563 5.27 22.96 -16.01
CA THR A 563 4.97 23.44 -17.37
C THR A 563 3.45 23.44 -17.55
N LEU A 564 2.91 24.61 -17.90
CA LEU A 564 1.46 24.80 -17.99
C LEU A 564 0.90 24.23 -19.28
N GLU A 565 -0.19 23.47 -19.16
CA GLU A 565 -1.00 23.06 -20.30
C GLU A 565 -2.25 23.93 -20.42
N ARG A 566 -2.55 24.36 -21.64
CA ARG A 566 -3.72 25.21 -21.91
C ARG A 566 -5.05 24.53 -21.52
N GLY A 567 -5.12 23.19 -21.57
CA GLY A 567 -6.29 22.39 -21.18
C GLY A 567 -6.62 22.41 -19.68
N TRP A 568 -5.73 22.93 -18.83
CA TRP A 568 -6.02 23.10 -17.41
C TRP A 568 -6.96 24.27 -17.12
N PHE A 569 -7.05 25.21 -18.06
CA PHE A 569 -7.81 26.43 -17.90
C PHE A 569 -8.98 26.50 -18.89
N VAL A 570 -8.77 26.22 -20.17
CA VAL A 570 -9.82 26.37 -21.19
C VAL A 570 -11.10 25.59 -20.84
N GLY A 571 -12.23 26.30 -20.82
CA GLY A 571 -13.54 25.75 -20.48
C GLY A 571 -13.76 25.51 -18.98
N LYS A 572 -12.84 25.96 -18.11
CA LYS A 572 -12.87 25.72 -16.67
C LYS A 572 -12.98 27.04 -15.89
N GLN A 573 -13.70 26.95 -14.78
CA GLN A 573 -13.84 28.00 -13.78
C GLN A 573 -13.00 27.67 -12.55
N TRP A 574 -12.26 28.65 -12.08
CA TRP A 574 -11.40 28.57 -10.90
C TRP A 574 -11.79 29.65 -9.90
N TYR A 575 -11.66 29.36 -8.62
CA TYR A 575 -11.91 30.27 -7.51
C TYR A 575 -10.57 30.57 -6.85
N TRP A 576 -10.11 31.80 -7.03
CA TRP A 576 -8.85 32.29 -6.50
C TRP A 576 -9.02 32.80 -5.09
N VAL A 577 -8.52 32.03 -4.13
CA VAL A 577 -8.51 32.35 -2.70
C VAL A 577 -7.18 33.02 -2.36
N ARG A 578 -7.24 34.23 -1.79
CA ARG A 578 -6.06 35.04 -1.46
C ARG A 578 -6.33 35.99 -0.28
N ASP A 579 -5.27 36.46 0.36
CA ASP A 579 -5.28 37.64 1.23
C ASP A 579 -4.94 38.89 0.41
N ILE A 580 -5.79 39.92 0.43
CA ILE A 580 -5.52 41.19 -0.28
C ILE A 580 -4.89 42.26 0.62
N ASN A 581 -4.57 41.93 1.87
CA ASN A 581 -3.90 42.87 2.75
C ASN A 581 -2.47 43.21 2.25
N SER A 582 -1.99 44.40 2.58
CA SER A 582 -0.67 44.90 2.16
C SER A 582 0.19 45.37 3.33
N ASP A 583 -0.34 45.33 4.55
CA ASP A 583 0.35 45.72 5.77
C ASP A 583 0.53 44.48 6.66
N ALA A 584 1.79 44.13 6.94
CA ALA A 584 2.13 42.99 7.79
C ALA A 584 1.66 43.15 9.24
N ASN A 585 1.22 44.35 9.65
CA ASN A 585 0.76 44.63 11.01
C ASN A 585 -0.77 44.68 11.14
N SER A 586 -1.52 44.43 10.06
CA SER A 586 -2.97 44.38 10.09
C SER A 586 -3.49 42.98 9.82
N GLY A 587 -4.68 42.68 10.37
CA GLY A 587 -5.30 41.36 10.22
C GLY A 587 -5.57 41.00 8.75
N PRO A 588 -5.70 39.71 8.44
CA PRO A 588 -5.89 39.26 7.06
C PRO A 588 -7.18 39.82 6.46
N LYS A 589 -7.15 40.06 5.14
CA LYS A 589 -8.32 40.44 4.35
C LYS A 589 -8.56 39.37 3.28
N PRO A 590 -9.06 38.20 3.67
CA PRO A 590 -9.28 37.11 2.74
C PRO A 590 -10.41 37.43 1.75
N THR A 591 -10.21 37.04 0.51
CA THR A 591 -11.18 37.22 -0.57
C THR A 591 -11.14 36.05 -1.54
N MET A 592 -12.20 35.94 -2.35
CA MET A 592 -12.31 34.98 -3.44
C MET A 592 -12.67 35.70 -4.73
N VAL A 593 -11.88 35.50 -5.79
CA VAL A 593 -12.17 35.99 -7.14
C VAL A 593 -12.41 34.80 -8.06
N SER A 594 -13.49 34.82 -8.85
CA SER A 594 -13.74 33.76 -9.82
C SER A 594 -13.12 34.07 -11.17
N LEU A 595 -12.44 33.08 -11.75
CA LEU A 595 -11.77 33.12 -13.06
C LEU A 595 -12.37 32.04 -13.95
N ASN A 596 -13.27 32.42 -14.86
CA ASN A 596 -13.92 31.52 -15.81
C ASN A 596 -13.25 31.63 -17.18
N PHE A 597 -12.33 30.71 -17.48
CA PHE A 597 -11.55 30.70 -18.72
C PHE A 597 -12.40 30.17 -19.87
N ARG A 598 -13.25 31.02 -20.44
CA ARG A 598 -14.24 30.68 -21.46
C ARG A 598 -13.64 29.98 -22.68
N ASN A 599 -12.47 30.45 -23.14
CA ASN A 599 -11.77 29.89 -24.28
C ASN A 599 -10.25 30.15 -24.17
N ALA A 600 -9.49 29.86 -25.23
CA ALA A 600 -8.03 29.95 -25.27
C ALA A 600 -7.45 31.38 -25.12
N THR A 601 -8.27 32.42 -25.18
CA THR A 601 -7.83 33.82 -25.13
C THR A 601 -8.65 34.70 -24.19
N GLU A 602 -9.86 34.28 -23.81
CA GLU A 602 -10.77 35.06 -22.97
C GLU A 602 -11.02 34.37 -21.63
N VAL A 603 -10.95 35.16 -20.55
CA VAL A 603 -11.34 34.80 -19.19
C VAL A 603 -12.36 35.82 -18.69
N GLU A 604 -13.45 35.33 -18.12
CA GLU A 604 -14.42 36.15 -17.38
C GLU A 604 -14.05 36.16 -15.90
N ILE A 605 -14.02 37.35 -15.31
CA ILE A 605 -13.62 37.58 -13.93
C ILE A 605 -14.83 38.08 -13.16
N THR A 606 -15.15 37.40 -12.06
CA THR A 606 -16.18 37.82 -11.11
C THR A 606 -15.53 38.09 -9.76
N ALA A 607 -15.51 39.36 -9.38
CA ALA A 607 -14.93 39.84 -8.13
C ALA A 607 -16.04 40.23 -7.14
N PRO A 608 -15.82 40.10 -5.82
CA PRO A 608 -16.78 40.56 -4.82
C PRO A 608 -17.12 42.04 -5.00
N ASN A 609 -18.41 42.38 -4.88
CA ASN A 609 -18.93 43.74 -5.03
C ASN A 609 -18.66 44.40 -6.40
N ALA A 610 -18.41 43.62 -7.45
CA ALA A 610 -18.21 44.11 -8.81
C ALA A 610 -19.04 43.31 -9.82
N GLU A 611 -19.48 43.98 -10.89
CA GLU A 611 -20.09 43.31 -12.04
C GLU A 611 -19.04 42.45 -12.78
N PRO A 612 -19.41 41.26 -13.27
CA PRO A 612 -18.50 40.43 -14.07
C PRO A 612 -17.97 41.16 -15.31
N PHE A 613 -16.72 40.91 -15.66
CA PHE A 613 -16.08 41.49 -16.85
C PHE A 613 -15.14 40.50 -17.52
N THR A 614 -14.80 40.72 -18.78
CA THR A 614 -13.87 39.86 -19.53
C THR A 614 -12.49 40.50 -19.64
N ALA A 615 -11.48 39.64 -19.69
CA ALA A 615 -10.07 39.99 -19.87
C ALA A 615 -9.40 39.02 -20.85
N SER A 616 -8.32 39.49 -21.47
CA SER A 616 -7.48 38.62 -22.32
C SER A 616 -6.51 37.84 -21.46
N TRP A 617 -6.29 36.56 -21.79
CA TRP A 617 -5.29 35.74 -21.10
C TRP A 617 -4.43 34.92 -22.06
N HIS A 618 -3.19 34.67 -21.64
CA HIS A 618 -2.21 33.89 -22.39
C HIS A 618 -1.29 33.11 -21.45
N ILE A 619 -0.77 31.97 -21.92
CA ILE A 619 0.38 31.32 -21.29
C ILE A 619 1.63 31.89 -21.93
N ARG A 620 2.54 32.45 -21.12
CA ARG A 620 3.79 33.05 -21.60
C ARG A 620 4.98 32.69 -20.71
N PRO A 621 6.21 32.64 -21.25
CA PRO A 621 7.41 32.54 -20.43
C PRO A 621 7.50 33.72 -19.46
N PHE A 622 7.96 33.45 -18.25
CA PHE A 622 8.32 34.42 -17.23
C PHE A 622 9.74 34.09 -16.76
N VAL A 623 10.55 35.13 -16.59
CA VAL A 623 11.95 35.03 -16.16
C VAL A 623 12.16 36.01 -15.01
N ASP A 624 12.62 35.49 -13.88
CA ASP A 624 13.13 36.28 -12.76
C ASP A 624 14.66 36.12 -12.64
N ASP A 625 15.28 36.75 -11.65
CA ASP A 625 16.74 36.74 -11.45
C ASP A 625 17.34 35.33 -11.23
N SER A 626 16.50 34.33 -10.97
CA SER A 626 16.89 32.98 -10.55
C SER A 626 16.28 31.84 -11.36
N ARG A 627 15.16 32.08 -12.06
CA ARG A 627 14.31 31.03 -12.65
C ARG A 627 13.66 31.48 -13.96
N SER A 628 13.33 30.50 -14.81
CA SER A 628 12.51 30.68 -16.00
C SER A 628 11.40 29.62 -16.00
N PHE A 629 10.14 30.05 -16.11
CA PHE A 629 8.98 29.15 -16.11
C PHE A 629 7.81 29.70 -16.95
N THR A 630 6.83 28.84 -17.25
CA THR A 630 5.59 29.28 -17.92
C THR A 630 4.60 29.83 -16.90
N SER A 631 4.00 30.97 -17.22
CA SER A 631 3.00 31.64 -16.38
C SER A 631 1.69 31.84 -17.13
N VAL A 632 0.58 31.84 -16.40
CA VAL A 632 -0.68 32.40 -16.88
C VAL A 632 -0.58 33.92 -16.71
N TYR A 633 -0.92 34.66 -17.75
CA TYR A 633 -0.97 36.12 -17.76
C TYR A 633 -2.36 36.57 -18.17
N ILE A 634 -3.02 37.36 -17.33
CA ILE A 634 -4.32 37.97 -17.57
C ILE A 634 -4.16 39.49 -17.49
N GLU A 635 -4.54 40.20 -18.55
CA GLU A 635 -4.45 41.67 -18.63
C GLU A 635 -5.73 42.32 -18.08
N LEU A 636 -5.60 43.13 -17.03
CA LEU A 636 -6.76 43.77 -16.40
C LEU A 636 -7.10 45.12 -17.08
N PRO A 637 -8.37 45.33 -17.50
CA PRO A 637 -8.81 46.61 -18.04
C PRO A 637 -8.60 47.75 -17.04
N GLU A 638 -8.14 48.92 -17.50
CA GLU A 638 -7.80 50.07 -16.64
C GLU A 638 -8.93 50.48 -15.68
N ASP A 639 -10.18 50.45 -16.15
CA ASP A 639 -11.37 50.82 -15.36
C ASP A 639 -11.75 49.77 -14.30
N LYS A 640 -11.16 48.57 -14.34
CA LYS A 640 -11.41 47.47 -13.40
C LYS A 640 -10.33 47.33 -12.34
N ARG A 641 -9.15 47.94 -12.52
CA ARG A 641 -8.00 47.79 -11.60
C ARG A 641 -8.32 48.29 -10.18
N SER A 642 -9.20 49.27 -10.04
CA SER A 642 -9.59 49.83 -8.75
C SER A 642 -10.55 48.94 -7.93
N ILE A 643 -10.99 47.80 -8.46
CA ILE A 643 -11.78 46.83 -7.69
C ILE A 643 -10.94 46.34 -6.50
N GLU A 644 -11.48 46.44 -5.29
CA GLU A 644 -10.74 46.20 -4.04
C GLU A 644 -10.08 44.81 -4.01
N SER A 645 -10.79 43.77 -4.44
CA SER A 645 -10.28 42.38 -4.49
C SER A 645 -9.21 42.13 -5.57
N LEU A 646 -9.03 43.05 -6.51
CA LEU A 646 -7.95 43.06 -7.52
C LEU A 646 -6.81 44.01 -7.15
N ARG A 647 -7.04 44.86 -6.14
CA ARG A 647 -6.02 45.66 -5.44
C ARG A 647 -5.09 46.47 -6.35
N GLY A 648 -5.66 47.13 -7.37
CA GLY A 648 -4.90 48.03 -8.23
C GLY A 648 -3.88 47.34 -9.14
N GLU A 649 -3.90 46.01 -9.24
CA GLU A 649 -3.00 45.27 -10.12
C GLU A 649 -3.34 45.55 -11.59
N ASP A 650 -2.32 45.77 -12.42
CA ASP A 650 -2.50 45.94 -13.86
C ASP A 650 -2.77 44.61 -14.59
N MET A 651 -2.52 43.50 -13.91
CA MET A 651 -2.52 42.15 -14.45
C MET A 651 -2.55 41.10 -13.34
N ILE A 652 -3.13 39.93 -13.63
CA ILE A 652 -3.00 38.73 -12.81
C ILE A 652 -2.01 37.81 -13.52
N GLN A 653 -0.83 37.59 -12.91
CA GLN A 653 0.19 36.70 -13.47
C GLN A 653 0.72 35.72 -12.43
N PHE A 654 0.63 34.43 -12.73
CA PHE A 654 1.04 33.37 -11.82
C PHE A 654 1.69 32.16 -12.50
N GLY A 655 2.61 31.51 -11.80
CA GLY A 655 3.07 30.16 -12.07
C GLY A 655 2.24 29.13 -11.30
N VAL A 656 2.23 27.87 -11.74
CA VAL A 656 1.65 26.76 -10.96
C VAL A 656 2.80 25.97 -10.35
N MET A 657 2.78 25.82 -9.03
CA MET A 657 3.80 25.10 -8.27
C MET A 657 3.44 23.62 -8.09
N ALA A 658 2.13 23.34 -7.91
CA ALA A 658 1.58 22.00 -7.85
C ALA A 658 0.13 21.98 -8.33
N SER A 659 -0.33 20.80 -8.75
CA SER A 659 -1.67 20.62 -9.29
C SER A 659 -2.33 19.36 -8.74
N ALA A 660 -3.62 19.47 -8.47
CA ALA A 660 -4.57 18.39 -8.29
C ALA A 660 -5.77 18.62 -9.24
N ASP A 661 -6.65 17.63 -9.39
CA ASP A 661 -7.79 17.71 -10.31
C ASP A 661 -8.72 18.91 -10.00
N ASP A 662 -8.85 19.27 -8.72
CA ASP A 662 -9.75 20.33 -8.23
C ASP A 662 -9.05 21.53 -7.61
N ALA A 663 -7.71 21.56 -7.57
CA ALA A 663 -6.94 22.59 -6.88
C ALA A 663 -5.57 22.83 -7.51
N LEU A 664 -5.13 24.09 -7.56
CA LEU A 664 -3.77 24.47 -7.95
C LEU A 664 -3.14 25.29 -6.84
N VAL A 665 -1.89 24.97 -6.51
CA VAL A 665 -1.00 25.87 -5.77
C VAL A 665 -0.33 26.77 -6.78
N ILE A 666 -0.52 28.08 -6.62
CA ILE A 666 0.00 29.07 -7.56
C ILE A 666 0.96 30.05 -6.89
N GLU A 667 2.00 30.43 -7.60
CA GLU A 667 2.94 31.49 -7.22
C GLU A 667 2.58 32.77 -7.98
N MET A 668 2.11 33.80 -7.28
CA MET A 668 1.84 35.10 -7.88
C MET A 668 3.13 35.85 -8.20
N THR A 669 3.29 36.22 -9.46
CA THR A 669 4.40 37.06 -9.94
C THR A 669 4.02 38.54 -10.05
N SER A 670 2.72 38.85 -10.13
CA SER A 670 2.21 40.21 -10.32
C SER A 670 1.71 40.88 -9.03
N THR A 671 2.07 40.36 -7.86
CA THR A 671 1.43 40.80 -6.61
C THR A 671 2.20 41.90 -5.88
N LEU A 672 1.45 42.91 -5.42
CA LEU A 672 1.84 43.86 -4.37
C LEU A 672 1.67 43.27 -2.93
N THR A 673 1.33 41.97 -2.77
CA THR A 673 1.17 41.30 -1.46
C THR A 673 2.51 40.75 -1.01
N ILE A 674 2.62 40.49 0.29
CA ILE A 674 3.79 39.84 0.88
C ILE A 674 3.70 38.33 0.63
N ALA A 675 2.53 37.71 0.87
CA ALA A 675 2.26 36.31 0.55
C ALA A 675 2.01 36.15 -0.96
N ARG A 676 2.84 35.35 -1.64
CA ARG A 676 2.77 35.14 -3.10
C ARG A 676 2.04 33.84 -3.46
N GLU A 677 2.06 32.88 -2.55
CA GLU A 677 1.50 31.55 -2.74
C GLU A 677 0.00 31.58 -2.42
N ASN A 678 -0.81 31.23 -3.42
CA ASN A 678 -2.26 31.24 -3.35
C ASN A 678 -2.85 29.92 -3.83
N LEU A 679 -4.17 29.79 -3.67
CA LEU A 679 -4.92 28.64 -4.14
C LEU A 679 -5.90 29.04 -5.25
N LEU A 680 -5.94 28.24 -6.31
CA LEU A 680 -7.07 28.19 -7.24
C LEU A 680 -7.84 26.90 -6.98
N LEU A 681 -9.14 26.99 -6.74
CA LEU A 681 -10.00 25.85 -6.45
C LEU A 681 -11.09 25.70 -7.51
N ARG A 682 -11.51 24.48 -7.81
CA ARG A 682 -12.67 24.19 -8.70
C ARG A 682 -13.98 24.19 -7.94
N SER A 683 -13.96 23.86 -6.65
CA SER A 683 -15.13 23.85 -5.77
C SER A 683 -15.38 25.23 -5.20
N LYS A 684 -16.58 25.77 -5.48
CA LYS A 684 -17.02 27.06 -4.95
C LYS A 684 -17.25 26.98 -3.44
N ASP A 685 -17.97 25.97 -2.98
CA ASP A 685 -18.34 25.79 -1.58
C ASP A 685 -17.10 25.67 -0.68
N LEU A 686 -16.07 24.98 -1.17
CA LEU A 686 -14.78 24.90 -0.49
C LEU A 686 -14.08 26.27 -0.41
N ALA A 687 -14.04 27.00 -1.51
CA ALA A 687 -13.40 28.32 -1.55
C ALA A 687 -14.12 29.31 -0.62
N GLU A 688 -15.46 29.29 -0.60
CA GLU A 688 -16.28 30.05 0.34
C GLU A 688 -16.01 29.63 1.78
N TYR A 689 -16.01 28.33 2.08
CA TYR A 689 -15.67 27.81 3.40
C TYR A 689 -14.30 28.29 3.89
N MET A 690 -13.28 28.24 3.02
CA MET A 690 -11.93 28.70 3.38
C MET A 690 -11.91 30.19 3.70
N VAL A 691 -12.56 31.02 2.87
CA VAL A 691 -12.64 32.46 3.12
C VAL A 691 -13.43 32.76 4.39
N GLU A 692 -14.57 32.10 4.62
CA GLU A 692 -15.40 32.29 5.81
C GLU A 692 -14.65 31.93 7.10
N ARG A 693 -13.95 30.79 7.11
CA ARG A 693 -13.14 30.37 8.26
C ARG A 693 -12.00 31.34 8.53
N TRP A 694 -11.35 31.82 7.48
CA TRP A 694 -10.27 32.79 7.57
C TRP A 694 -10.75 34.17 8.06
N GLN A 695 -12.00 34.57 7.75
CA GLN A 695 -12.62 35.81 8.24
C GLN A 695 -13.11 35.74 9.68
N ALA A 696 -13.32 34.55 10.23
CA ALA A 696 -13.98 34.36 11.52
C ALA A 696 -13.13 34.75 12.74
N ASN A 697 -11.97 35.42 12.55
CA ASN A 697 -11.04 35.87 13.58
C ASN A 697 -10.76 37.37 13.54
#